data_AF-V5IEB7-F1
#
_entry.id   AF-V5IEB7-F1
#
_cell.length_a   1.000
_cell.length_b   1.000
_cell.length_c   1.000
_cell.angle_alpha   90.00
_cell.angle_beta   90.00
_cell.angle_gamma   90.00
#
_symmetry.space_group_name_H-M   'P 1'
#
loop_
_entity.id
_entity.type
_entity.pdbx_description
1 polymer ?
#
loop_
_entity_poly.entity_id
_entity_poly.type
_entity_poly.pdbx_seq_one_letter_code
_entity_poly.pdbx_strand_id
1 'polypeptide(L)'
;CLAVEFSEELFEKLYSTLGVDPLAKGCFLESLPQHILDGRLSRLGPQLAKEFVQQLASKHQFEMLEACLVRLDIACLDIHQVMTLCWTHCLYDAIIYVYNRGMNDYTTPIKELMAVLREALKHGKQLTDNQMMLGNKLLVYVSCCLAGRGYPHGDIDPSRVASVKAEVFQCITALHGAGADDDSIFPYLKALLHFSTREFLNVLALAFEEEEFTTESGLAQKQRVVDILLQIMVQSEGFSPTEVGALFTFLARQLARPDNTLIVNRLLFEQVLEYLTNPDDETRMEERQQALLELLQAGGFVGIEDNRLLQLSEKAKFYRVCEYLYEKRRQYDKIFLCYLEDPSRKPRTFYYAMQVFESHNISEQEKTSLENQLIESIEELLDIDNTATSQLMLQYLAHRVDDVMRKLEGRPEVLYQFLQGVWNSRELQSSSAAQSIVPGAKDSRGLAAEVQEKYIDLMCQFEPGAVHQFISSFDGYRLEETLEICRRHKVFDATAYLLERAGDIQGAFSILLEVLREKLNKYAELKRDASHKFEMDEVFNAIDAQLCTVVQLCQRSSSKMDTAEREALWFPLLEVVMAPQRELRTLLGPEQLGDFQALTHHLLGSMMGFVALPHILHKLMQDPVYSSGKFGEVRDFIMKMLDTHNYEKALLNTTNRLLNCDLHLHLHRLKLAANRGYASHTASCCACNKSFATGELDDVVMFRCCHCYHRTCLEASRSAYVDAGGQVQWYCFRCFRVGKKPPAGFSKRVADTPRTLGSSSEKPQELRLNREPRTEGPMPLLNACQLSAIDYLRNCQRTKPNTLFTSTLQGSPSTHVLRKSSLLSRDDLKLHLSPARITASVFDV
;
A
#
# COMPACT_ATOMS: atom_id res chain seq x y z
N CYS A 1 25.58 46.60 -41.94
CA CYS A 1 24.34 47.27 -42.39
C CYS A 1 23.18 46.95 -41.46
N LEU A 2 22.76 45.68 -41.34
CA LEU A 2 21.63 45.26 -40.50
C LEU A 2 21.79 45.62 -39.00
N ALA A 3 22.99 45.46 -38.43
CA ALA A 3 23.24 45.79 -37.01
C ALA A 3 23.21 47.30 -36.67
N VAL A 4 23.09 48.16 -37.69
CA VAL A 4 23.18 49.62 -37.54
C VAL A 4 21.94 50.32 -38.15
N GLU A 5 20.87 49.57 -38.45
CA GLU A 5 19.58 50.07 -38.95
C GLU A 5 19.66 51.02 -40.17
N PHE A 6 20.72 50.92 -40.98
CA PHE A 6 20.92 51.83 -42.13
C PHE A 6 19.93 51.56 -43.28
N SER A 7 19.47 52.66 -43.89
CA SER A 7 18.43 52.73 -44.94
C SER A 7 18.73 51.94 -46.23
N GLU A 8 17.66 51.52 -46.91
CA GLU A 8 17.65 50.76 -48.17
C GLU A 8 18.61 51.31 -49.25
N GLU A 9 18.76 52.64 -49.32
CA GLU A 9 19.66 53.34 -50.25
C GLU A 9 21.13 52.96 -50.12
N LEU A 10 21.58 52.61 -48.91
CA LEU A 10 22.97 52.24 -48.66
C LEU A 10 23.24 50.79 -49.08
N PHE A 11 22.21 49.94 -49.00
CA PHE A 11 22.25 48.57 -49.49
C PHE A 11 22.38 48.52 -51.03
N GLU A 12 21.63 49.38 -51.74
CA GLU A 12 21.75 49.51 -53.20
C GLU A 12 23.08 50.15 -53.64
N LYS A 13 23.60 51.13 -52.89
CA LYS A 13 24.93 51.72 -53.15
C LYS A 13 26.07 50.73 -52.93
N LEU A 14 25.98 49.88 -51.90
CA LEU A 14 26.93 48.79 -51.68
C LEU A 14 26.82 47.72 -52.76
N TYR A 15 25.59 47.36 -53.15
CA TYR A 15 25.38 46.39 -54.20
C TYR A 15 25.91 46.87 -55.56
N SER A 16 25.66 48.14 -55.93
CA SER A 16 26.19 48.72 -57.18
C SER A 16 27.72 48.82 -57.21
N THR A 17 28.40 48.93 -56.06
CA THR A 17 29.86 48.89 -55.99
C THR A 17 30.42 47.47 -56.00
N LEU A 18 29.77 46.53 -55.30
CA LEU A 18 30.14 45.11 -55.27
C LEU A 18 29.82 44.38 -56.58
N GLY A 19 28.83 44.87 -57.34
CA GLY A 19 28.41 44.31 -58.63
C GLY A 19 29.42 44.43 -59.76
N VAL A 20 30.51 45.19 -59.56
CA VAL A 20 31.61 45.35 -60.51
C VAL A 20 32.51 44.10 -60.56
N ASP A 21 32.60 43.34 -59.46
CA ASP A 21 33.37 42.09 -59.38
C ASP A 21 32.42 40.87 -59.27
N PRO A 22 32.43 39.93 -60.25
CA PRO A 22 31.59 38.74 -60.24
C PRO A 22 31.73 37.87 -58.99
N LEU A 23 32.92 37.80 -58.39
CA LEU A 23 33.16 36.99 -57.18
C LEU A 23 32.54 37.67 -55.94
N ALA A 24 32.81 38.96 -55.76
CA ALA A 24 32.24 39.74 -54.66
C ALA A 24 30.70 39.78 -54.71
N LYS A 25 30.14 39.89 -55.93
CA LYS A 25 28.70 39.82 -56.18
C LYS A 25 28.10 38.47 -55.79
N GLY A 26 28.74 37.36 -56.17
CA GLY A 26 28.31 36.02 -55.81
C GLY A 26 28.30 35.78 -54.31
N CYS A 27 29.40 36.15 -53.61
CA CYS A 27 29.52 36.05 -52.15
C CYS A 27 28.49 36.93 -51.43
N PHE A 28 28.21 38.13 -51.93
CA PHE A 28 27.20 39.01 -51.36
C PHE A 28 25.82 38.38 -51.45
N LEU A 29 25.41 37.89 -52.63
CA LEU A 29 24.12 37.25 -52.84
C LEU A 29 23.97 35.92 -52.06
N GLU A 30 25.07 35.19 -51.81
CA GLU A 30 25.08 34.00 -50.94
C GLU A 30 24.87 34.31 -49.45
N SER A 31 25.18 35.54 -49.01
CA SER A 31 25.00 35.95 -47.61
C SER A 31 23.55 36.37 -47.28
N LEU A 32 22.75 36.71 -48.29
CA LEU A 32 21.38 37.23 -48.11
C LEU A 32 20.38 36.21 -47.53
N PRO A 33 20.36 34.91 -47.93
CA PRO A 33 19.35 33.96 -47.47
C PRO A 33 19.24 33.86 -45.95
N GLN A 34 20.37 33.81 -45.22
CA GLN A 34 20.36 33.71 -43.76
C GLN A 34 19.67 34.92 -43.12
N HIS A 35 19.91 36.12 -43.64
CA HIS A 35 19.32 37.35 -43.08
C HIS A 35 17.83 37.51 -43.41
N ILE A 36 17.40 37.01 -44.58
CA ILE A 36 15.99 36.98 -44.97
C ILE A 36 15.23 35.95 -44.13
N LEU A 37 15.80 34.75 -43.94
CA LEU A 37 15.23 33.70 -43.10
C LEU A 37 15.14 34.14 -41.63
N ASP A 38 16.12 34.87 -41.11
CA ASP A 38 16.05 35.40 -39.74
C ASP A 38 15.04 36.55 -39.57
N GLY A 39 14.35 36.96 -40.64
CA GLY A 39 13.41 38.10 -40.63
C GLY A 39 14.08 39.46 -40.46
N ARG A 40 15.41 39.52 -40.53
CA ARG A 40 16.20 40.76 -40.39
C ARG A 40 16.19 41.60 -41.67
N LEU A 41 15.88 40.99 -42.81
CA LEU A 41 15.81 41.64 -44.12
C LEU A 41 14.54 41.22 -44.85
N SER A 42 13.54 42.11 -44.90
CA SER A 42 12.25 41.87 -45.56
C SER A 42 12.06 42.63 -46.87
N ARG A 43 12.88 43.66 -47.14
CA ARG A 43 12.82 44.48 -48.35
C ARG A 43 14.14 44.48 -49.09
N LEU A 44 14.06 44.39 -50.42
CA LEU A 44 15.20 44.41 -51.33
C LEU A 44 14.91 45.41 -52.47
N GLY A 45 15.95 46.06 -52.99
CA GLY A 45 15.83 46.82 -54.23
C GLY A 45 15.40 45.91 -55.39
N PRO A 46 14.53 46.33 -56.34
CA PRO A 46 14.00 45.47 -57.39
C PRO A 46 15.08 44.79 -58.27
N GLN A 47 16.18 45.49 -58.54
CA GLN A 47 17.31 44.94 -59.29
C GLN A 47 18.04 43.86 -58.50
N LEU A 48 18.29 44.11 -57.21
CA LEU A 48 18.92 43.14 -56.31
C LEU A 48 18.05 41.89 -56.13
N ALA A 49 16.74 42.06 -55.95
CA ALA A 49 15.79 40.97 -55.81
C ALA A 49 15.75 40.08 -57.07
N LYS A 50 15.72 40.68 -58.26
CA LYS A 50 15.76 39.95 -59.54
C LYS A 50 17.00 39.09 -59.69
N GLU A 51 18.16 39.65 -59.36
CA GLU A 51 19.44 38.95 -59.48
C GLU A 51 19.63 37.88 -58.39
N PHE A 52 19.11 38.13 -57.19
CA PHE A 52 19.05 37.15 -56.11
C PHE A 52 18.22 35.92 -56.50
N VAL A 53 17.00 36.13 -57.03
CA VAL A 53 16.13 35.04 -57.51
C VAL A 53 16.80 34.28 -58.64
N GLN A 54 17.41 34.98 -59.61
CA GLN A 54 18.11 34.34 -60.73
C GLN A 54 19.33 33.53 -60.29
N GLN A 55 20.09 34.01 -59.29
CA GLN A 55 21.23 33.27 -58.75
C GLN A 55 20.79 31.97 -58.08
N LEU A 56 19.80 32.03 -57.17
CA LEU A 56 19.31 30.84 -56.48
C LEU A 56 18.71 29.81 -57.46
N ALA A 57 18.00 30.29 -58.49
CA ALA A 57 17.49 29.45 -59.56
C ALA A 57 18.60 28.78 -60.37
N SER A 58 19.67 29.51 -60.71
CA SER A 58 20.82 28.96 -61.46
C SER A 58 21.60 27.91 -60.67
N LYS A 59 21.54 27.95 -59.33
CA LYS A 59 22.17 26.99 -58.42
C LYS A 59 21.26 25.82 -58.04
N HIS A 60 20.04 25.75 -58.60
CA HIS A 60 19.01 24.75 -58.27
C HIS A 60 18.63 24.70 -56.77
N GLN A 61 18.78 25.80 -56.03
CA GLN A 61 18.43 25.89 -54.61
C GLN A 61 16.97 26.35 -54.43
N PHE A 62 16.03 25.56 -54.93
CA PHE A 62 14.61 25.94 -55.02
C PHE A 62 13.90 25.99 -53.65
N GLU A 63 14.23 25.09 -52.72
CA GLU A 63 13.68 25.11 -51.36
C GLU A 63 14.08 26.38 -50.59
N MET A 64 15.36 26.77 -50.70
CA MET A 64 15.88 28.01 -50.12
C MET A 64 15.23 29.23 -50.76
N LEU A 65 15.02 29.19 -52.07
CA LEU A 65 14.33 30.24 -52.81
C LEU A 65 12.88 30.40 -52.34
N GLU A 66 12.12 29.32 -52.23
CA GLU A 66 10.73 29.34 -51.73
C GLU A 66 10.65 29.91 -50.30
N ALA A 67 11.53 29.45 -49.40
CA ALA A 67 11.58 29.93 -48.02
C ALA A 67 11.94 31.43 -47.89
N CYS A 68 12.78 31.95 -48.80
CA CYS A 68 13.11 33.37 -48.85
C CYS A 68 11.97 34.20 -49.46
N LEU A 69 11.35 33.74 -50.55
CA LEU A 69 10.30 34.48 -51.26
C LEU A 69 9.10 34.80 -50.35
N VAL A 70 8.70 33.86 -49.50
CA VAL A 70 7.57 34.03 -48.56
C VAL A 70 7.82 35.07 -47.47
N ARG A 71 9.09 35.45 -47.24
CA ARG A 71 9.50 36.42 -46.20
C ARG A 71 9.86 37.80 -46.77
N LEU A 72 9.88 37.94 -48.09
CA LEU A 72 10.16 39.19 -48.78
C LEU A 72 8.88 39.95 -49.09
N ASP A 73 8.92 41.28 -48.97
CA ASP A 73 7.83 42.17 -49.37
C ASP A 73 7.60 42.06 -50.90
N ILE A 74 6.34 41.92 -51.30
CA ILE A 74 5.97 41.74 -52.71
C ILE A 74 6.27 42.96 -53.55
N ALA A 75 6.30 44.14 -52.95
CA ALA A 75 6.69 45.37 -53.65
C ALA A 75 8.11 45.27 -54.25
N CYS A 76 8.96 44.38 -53.72
CA CYS A 76 10.34 44.19 -54.15
C CYS A 76 10.48 43.12 -55.26
N LEU A 77 9.45 42.33 -55.53
CA LEU A 77 9.52 41.14 -56.38
C LEU A 77 8.97 41.41 -57.79
N ASP A 78 9.66 40.89 -58.81
CA ASP A 78 9.12 40.79 -60.17
C ASP A 78 8.12 39.63 -60.22
N ILE A 79 6.84 39.95 -60.04
CA ILE A 79 5.74 38.97 -59.94
C ILE A 79 5.72 38.03 -61.16
N HIS A 80 5.95 38.53 -62.37
CA HIS A 80 5.90 37.69 -63.58
C HIS A 80 7.06 36.69 -63.61
N GLN A 81 8.27 37.15 -63.31
CA GLN A 81 9.45 36.29 -63.24
C GLN A 81 9.30 35.23 -62.14
N VAL A 82 8.90 35.65 -60.93
CA VAL A 82 8.74 34.76 -59.78
C VAL A 82 7.65 33.73 -60.05
N MET A 83 6.47 34.13 -60.54
CA MET A 83 5.38 33.20 -60.83
C MET A 83 5.75 32.17 -61.90
N THR A 84 6.42 32.57 -62.98
CA THR A 84 6.88 31.64 -64.03
C THR A 84 7.82 30.58 -63.44
N LEU A 85 8.74 31.01 -62.57
CA LEU A 85 9.71 30.13 -61.92
C LEU A 85 9.05 29.19 -60.92
N CYS A 86 8.15 29.71 -60.09
CA CYS A 86 7.44 28.92 -59.09
C CYS A 86 6.55 27.85 -59.71
N TRP A 87 5.85 28.15 -60.81
CA TRP A 87 5.06 27.14 -61.54
C TRP A 87 5.93 26.09 -62.22
N THR A 88 7.07 26.50 -62.80
CA THR A 88 8.01 25.57 -63.47
C THR A 88 8.63 24.57 -62.49
N HIS A 89 8.85 24.99 -61.24
CA HIS A 89 9.54 24.21 -60.21
C HIS A 89 8.65 23.75 -59.04
N CYS A 90 7.32 23.87 -59.16
CA CYS A 90 6.36 23.45 -58.14
C CYS A 90 6.55 24.09 -56.75
N LEU A 91 6.92 25.38 -56.70
CA LEU A 91 7.10 26.15 -55.45
C LEU A 91 5.75 26.68 -54.92
N TYR A 92 4.93 25.79 -54.37
CA TYR A 92 3.55 26.05 -54.01
C TYR A 92 3.35 27.13 -52.92
N ASP A 93 4.23 27.23 -51.93
CA ASP A 93 4.11 28.23 -50.86
C ASP A 93 4.30 29.64 -51.40
N ALA A 94 5.27 29.79 -52.31
CA ALA A 94 5.54 31.05 -52.99
C ALA A 94 4.40 31.44 -53.94
N ILE A 95 3.79 30.48 -54.65
CA ILE A 95 2.60 30.73 -55.49
C ILE A 95 1.46 31.28 -54.64
N ILE A 96 1.11 30.58 -53.56
CA ILE A 96 0.01 30.98 -52.66
C ILE A 96 0.31 32.34 -52.03
N TYR A 97 1.55 32.57 -51.58
CA TYR A 97 1.97 33.84 -50.99
C TYR A 97 1.80 35.02 -51.95
N VAL A 98 2.26 34.89 -53.20
CA VAL A 98 2.18 35.96 -54.21
C VAL A 98 0.74 36.30 -54.55
N TYR A 99 -0.14 35.31 -54.69
CA TYR A 99 -1.56 35.56 -54.92
C TYR A 99 -2.25 36.24 -53.73
N ASN A 100 -2.04 35.72 -52.51
CA ASN A 100 -2.70 36.23 -51.31
C ASN A 100 -2.29 37.65 -50.96
N ARG A 101 -0.99 37.92 -50.97
CA ARG A 101 -0.45 39.20 -50.51
C ARG A 101 -0.24 40.20 -51.65
N GLY A 102 -0.01 39.71 -52.88
CA GLY A 102 0.27 40.55 -54.05
C GLY A 102 -0.97 40.89 -54.87
N MET A 103 -1.86 39.92 -55.05
CA MET A 103 -3.10 40.08 -55.83
C MET A 103 -4.36 40.14 -54.95
N ASN A 104 -4.23 39.89 -53.66
CA ASN A 104 -5.32 39.88 -52.70
C ASN A 104 -6.40 38.83 -52.99
N ASP A 105 -6.05 37.79 -53.76
CA ASP A 105 -6.94 36.73 -54.26
C ASP A 105 -6.61 35.39 -53.61
N TYR A 106 -7.57 34.89 -52.84
CA TYR A 106 -7.43 33.65 -52.07
C TYR A 106 -8.05 32.44 -52.77
N THR A 107 -8.81 32.66 -53.85
CA THR A 107 -9.57 31.60 -54.54
C THR A 107 -8.85 31.04 -55.76
N THR A 108 -8.12 31.89 -56.51
CA THR A 108 -7.36 31.46 -57.69
C THR A 108 -6.28 30.44 -57.37
N PRO A 109 -5.48 30.57 -56.29
CA PRO A 109 -4.54 29.52 -55.89
C PRO A 109 -5.21 28.17 -55.69
N ILE A 110 -6.40 28.16 -55.08
CA ILE A 110 -7.17 26.93 -54.87
C ILE A 110 -7.57 26.34 -56.22
N LYS A 111 -8.14 27.13 -57.13
CA LYS A 111 -8.59 26.65 -58.45
C LYS A 111 -7.44 26.07 -59.29
N GLU A 112 -6.32 26.78 -59.38
CA GLU A 112 -5.17 26.38 -60.21
C GLU A 112 -4.46 25.15 -59.63
N LEU A 113 -4.19 25.14 -58.32
CA LEU A 113 -3.55 23.99 -57.66
C LEU A 113 -4.47 22.78 -57.59
N MET A 114 -5.79 22.99 -57.45
CA MET A 114 -6.78 21.90 -57.54
C MET A 114 -6.86 21.30 -58.93
N ALA A 115 -6.68 22.07 -60.00
CA ALA A 115 -6.63 21.52 -61.35
C ALA A 115 -5.47 20.52 -61.49
N VAL A 116 -4.28 20.90 -61.01
CA VAL A 116 -3.10 20.02 -60.98
C VAL A 116 -3.35 18.76 -60.14
N LEU A 117 -3.95 18.91 -58.95
CA LEU A 117 -4.29 17.78 -58.09
C LEU A 117 -5.32 16.84 -58.74
N ARG A 118 -6.33 17.38 -59.41
CA ARG A 118 -7.38 16.61 -60.09
C ARG A 118 -6.86 15.82 -61.28
N GLU A 119 -5.97 16.41 -62.07
CA GLU A 119 -5.28 15.68 -63.14
C GLU A 119 -4.46 14.52 -62.58
N ALA A 120 -3.73 14.74 -61.49
CA ALA A 120 -2.99 13.69 -60.80
C ALA A 120 -3.89 12.54 -60.31
N LEU A 121 -5.05 12.86 -59.73
CA LEU A 121 -6.02 11.88 -59.24
C LEU A 121 -6.68 11.06 -60.38
N LYS A 122 -6.86 11.63 -61.58
CA LYS A 122 -7.39 10.90 -62.75
C LYS A 122 -6.44 9.80 -63.26
N HIS A 123 -5.13 9.93 -63.06
CA HIS A 123 -4.13 8.96 -63.53
C HIS A 123 -3.85 7.79 -62.55
N GLY A 124 -4.37 7.86 -61.31
CA GLY A 124 -4.96 6.73 -60.60
C GLY A 124 -4.09 5.56 -60.09
N LYS A 125 -2.76 5.63 -59.93
CA LYS A 125 -2.01 4.47 -59.38
C LYS A 125 -1.00 4.70 -58.25
N GLN A 126 -0.58 5.93 -57.98
CA GLN A 126 0.10 6.39 -56.75
C GLN A 126 0.46 7.86 -56.99
N LEU A 127 0.15 8.73 -56.04
CA LEU A 127 0.54 10.13 -56.12
C LEU A 127 2.06 10.24 -55.89
N THR A 128 2.73 11.06 -56.68
CA THR A 128 4.16 11.37 -56.48
C THR A 128 4.36 12.21 -55.21
N ASP A 129 5.57 12.21 -54.64
CA ASP A 129 5.89 13.00 -53.44
C ASP A 129 5.53 14.49 -53.59
N ASN A 130 5.74 15.05 -54.79
CA ASN A 130 5.36 16.44 -55.10
C ASN A 130 3.84 16.65 -55.12
N GLN A 131 3.07 15.68 -55.61
CA GLN A 131 1.60 15.73 -55.61
C GLN A 131 1.03 15.52 -54.20
N MET A 132 1.67 14.68 -53.38
CA MET A 132 1.35 14.53 -51.96
C MET A 132 1.64 15.82 -51.19
N MET A 133 2.78 16.46 -51.44
CA MET A 133 3.14 17.76 -50.89
C MET A 133 2.12 18.83 -51.29
N LEU A 134 1.74 18.88 -52.58
CA LEU A 134 0.71 19.78 -53.09
C LEU A 134 -0.61 19.63 -52.34
N GLY A 135 -1.15 18.41 -52.27
CA GLY A 135 -2.43 18.17 -51.62
C GLY A 135 -2.41 18.49 -50.12
N ASN A 136 -1.31 18.16 -49.42
CA ASN A 136 -1.15 18.51 -48.01
C ASN A 136 -1.05 20.04 -47.80
N LYS A 137 -0.23 20.74 -48.61
CA LYS A 137 -0.13 22.21 -48.57
C LYS A 137 -1.48 22.86 -48.85
N LEU A 138 -2.26 22.30 -49.79
CA LEU A 138 -3.57 22.81 -50.14
C LEU A 138 -4.61 22.59 -49.01
N LEU A 139 -4.58 21.45 -48.32
CA LEU A 139 -5.40 21.22 -47.12
C LEU A 139 -5.07 22.20 -45.99
N VAL A 140 -3.77 22.41 -45.71
CA VAL A 140 -3.32 23.37 -44.70
C VAL A 140 -3.70 24.79 -45.11
N TYR A 141 -3.54 25.15 -46.38
CA TYR A 141 -3.91 26.46 -46.89
C TYR A 141 -5.41 26.73 -46.73
N VAL A 142 -6.27 25.78 -47.14
CA VAL A 142 -7.72 25.87 -46.93
C VAL A 142 -8.05 26.01 -45.45
N SER A 143 -7.41 25.22 -44.58
CA SER A 143 -7.59 25.32 -43.13
C SER A 143 -7.20 26.69 -42.58
N CYS A 144 -6.05 27.24 -43.01
CA CYS A 144 -5.62 28.58 -42.59
C CYS A 144 -6.62 29.65 -43.02
N CYS A 145 -7.08 29.63 -44.28
CA CYS A 145 -8.10 30.57 -44.76
C CYS A 145 -9.40 30.49 -43.97
N LEU A 146 -9.89 29.27 -43.70
CA LEU A 146 -11.12 29.05 -42.94
C LEU A 146 -10.98 29.41 -41.45
N ALA A 147 -9.76 29.35 -40.90
CA ALA A 147 -9.43 29.80 -39.54
C ALA A 147 -9.04 31.29 -39.45
N GLY A 148 -9.13 32.05 -40.55
CA GLY A 148 -8.74 33.46 -40.60
C GLY A 148 -7.23 33.73 -40.51
N ARG A 149 -6.39 32.70 -40.63
CA ARG A 149 -4.92 32.80 -40.58
C ARG A 149 -4.34 32.97 -41.97
N GLY A 150 -3.23 33.71 -42.06
CA GLY A 150 -2.44 33.85 -43.28
C GLY A 150 -1.59 32.60 -43.54
N TYR A 151 -1.39 32.27 -44.80
CA TYR A 151 -0.51 31.20 -45.24
C TYR A 151 0.63 31.76 -46.09
N PRO A 152 1.87 31.26 -45.95
CA PRO A 152 2.33 30.27 -44.97
C PRO A 152 2.48 30.80 -43.53
N HIS A 153 2.61 32.12 -43.36
CA HIS A 153 2.82 32.77 -42.06
C HIS A 153 2.01 34.08 -41.95
N GLY A 154 1.70 34.48 -40.71
CA GLY A 154 0.97 35.71 -40.37
C GLY A 154 -0.54 35.55 -40.39
N ASP A 155 -1.27 36.66 -40.30
CA ASP A 155 -2.73 36.71 -40.27
C ASP A 155 -3.30 37.37 -41.53
N ILE A 156 -4.55 37.03 -41.87
CA ILE A 156 -5.33 37.74 -42.88
C ILE A 156 -5.76 39.07 -42.26
N ASP A 157 -5.84 40.13 -43.09
CA ASP A 157 -6.35 41.42 -42.65
C ASP A 157 -7.73 41.25 -41.96
N PRO A 158 -7.91 41.69 -40.70
CA PRO A 158 -9.16 41.52 -39.95
C PRO A 158 -10.41 41.99 -40.71
N SER A 159 -10.28 43.02 -41.55
CA SER A 159 -11.38 43.54 -42.37
C SER A 159 -11.82 42.57 -43.47
N ARG A 160 -10.94 41.66 -43.90
CA ARG A 160 -11.16 40.73 -45.01
C ARG A 160 -11.38 39.29 -44.58
N VAL A 161 -11.11 38.92 -43.32
CA VAL A 161 -11.27 37.56 -42.80
C VAL A 161 -12.64 36.98 -43.15
N ALA A 162 -13.73 37.70 -42.87
CA ALA A 162 -15.09 37.23 -43.16
C ALA A 162 -15.34 37.01 -44.67
N SER A 163 -14.82 37.92 -45.52
CA SER A 163 -14.93 37.81 -46.98
C SER A 163 -14.16 36.61 -47.50
N VAL A 164 -12.91 36.44 -47.06
CA VAL A 164 -12.03 35.33 -47.47
C VAL A 164 -12.63 33.98 -47.05
N LYS A 165 -13.11 33.86 -45.80
CA LYS A 165 -13.80 32.65 -45.33
C LYS A 165 -14.98 32.30 -46.22
N ALA A 166 -15.84 33.28 -46.54
CA ALA A 166 -17.00 33.08 -47.40
C ALA A 166 -16.60 32.71 -48.85
N GLU A 167 -15.63 33.41 -49.45
CA GLU A 167 -15.15 33.19 -50.81
C GLU A 167 -14.50 31.80 -50.96
N VAL A 168 -13.63 31.42 -50.02
CA VAL A 168 -12.96 30.12 -50.00
C VAL A 168 -13.97 29.00 -49.79
N PHE A 169 -14.91 29.16 -48.85
CA PHE A 169 -15.95 28.17 -48.59
C PHE A 169 -16.89 27.99 -49.80
N GLN A 170 -17.30 29.08 -50.44
CA GLN A 170 -18.08 29.04 -51.70
C GLN A 170 -17.29 28.41 -52.84
N CYS A 171 -15.98 28.68 -52.93
CA CYS A 171 -15.11 28.08 -53.93
C CYS A 171 -15.04 26.55 -53.77
N ILE A 172 -14.86 26.05 -52.55
CA ILE A 172 -14.77 24.60 -52.28
C ILE A 172 -16.11 23.90 -52.51
N THR A 173 -17.22 24.56 -52.18
CA THR A 173 -18.60 24.05 -52.34
C THR A 173 -19.23 24.39 -53.68
N ALA A 174 -18.45 24.87 -54.65
CA ALA A 174 -18.94 25.23 -55.97
C ALA A 174 -19.51 24.00 -56.71
N LEU A 175 -20.69 24.17 -57.31
CA LEU A 175 -21.40 23.09 -58.00
C LEU A 175 -20.64 22.60 -59.25
N HIS A 176 -20.01 23.52 -59.97
CA HIS A 176 -19.23 23.27 -61.18
C HIS A 176 -17.84 23.89 -61.05
N GLY A 177 -16.86 23.32 -61.76
CA GLY A 177 -15.51 23.86 -61.86
C GLY A 177 -15.46 25.10 -62.76
N ALA A 178 -14.28 25.72 -62.84
CA ALA A 178 -14.07 26.89 -63.71
C ALA A 178 -13.94 26.53 -65.21
N GLY A 179 -13.86 25.24 -65.56
CA GLY A 179 -13.70 24.74 -66.93
C GLY A 179 -14.99 24.14 -67.51
N ALA A 180 -15.14 24.25 -68.83
CA ALA A 180 -16.32 23.78 -69.57
C ALA A 180 -16.44 22.23 -69.70
N ASP A 181 -15.43 21.48 -69.24
CA ASP A 181 -15.33 20.00 -69.34
C ASP A 181 -15.58 19.27 -67.99
N ASP A 182 -16.13 19.95 -66.99
CA ASP A 182 -16.39 19.37 -65.66
C ASP A 182 -17.81 18.82 -65.51
N ASP A 183 -18.03 17.58 -65.96
CA ASP A 183 -19.28 16.83 -65.76
C ASP A 183 -19.52 16.39 -64.29
N SER A 184 -18.54 16.57 -63.40
CA SER A 184 -18.64 16.13 -62.00
C SER A 184 -19.22 17.21 -61.09
N ILE A 185 -20.32 16.91 -60.41
CA ILE A 185 -20.94 17.74 -59.36
C ILE A 185 -19.95 17.88 -58.19
N PHE A 186 -19.73 19.11 -57.72
CA PHE A 186 -18.80 19.45 -56.62
C PHE A 186 -17.36 18.96 -56.83
N PRO A 187 -16.69 19.39 -57.91
CA PRO A 187 -15.40 18.83 -58.34
C PRO A 187 -14.27 19.05 -57.33
N TYR A 188 -14.24 20.21 -56.65
CA TYR A 188 -13.20 20.52 -55.69
C TYR A 188 -13.36 19.72 -54.39
N LEU A 189 -14.58 19.64 -53.86
CA LEU A 189 -14.86 18.87 -52.65
C LEU A 189 -14.58 17.37 -52.88
N LYS A 190 -15.01 16.82 -54.03
CA LYS A 190 -14.75 15.43 -54.40
C LYS A 190 -13.23 15.15 -54.53
N ALA A 191 -12.47 16.06 -55.11
CA ALA A 191 -11.03 15.91 -55.25
C ALA A 191 -10.28 15.95 -53.90
N LEU A 192 -10.69 16.83 -52.97
CA LEU A 192 -10.13 16.87 -51.61
C LEU A 192 -10.43 15.60 -50.83
N LEU A 193 -11.67 15.08 -50.95
CA LEU A 193 -12.05 13.82 -50.32
C LEU A 193 -11.27 12.63 -50.87
N HIS A 194 -11.10 12.53 -52.20
CA HIS A 194 -10.31 11.46 -52.81
C HIS A 194 -8.80 11.59 -52.54
N PHE A 195 -8.29 12.80 -52.29
CA PHE A 195 -6.91 12.99 -51.87
C PHE A 195 -6.70 12.51 -50.43
N SER A 196 -7.47 13.03 -49.49
CA SER A 196 -7.45 12.59 -48.09
C SER A 196 -8.77 12.93 -47.38
N THR A 197 -9.67 11.96 -47.35
CA THR A 197 -10.99 12.09 -46.71
C THR A 197 -10.85 12.52 -45.25
N ARG A 198 -9.99 11.86 -44.48
CA ARG A 198 -9.83 12.10 -43.04
C ARG A 198 -9.31 13.51 -42.74
N GLU A 199 -8.22 13.91 -43.38
CA GLU A 199 -7.62 15.21 -43.11
C GLU A 199 -8.54 16.34 -43.55
N PHE A 200 -9.24 16.17 -44.68
CA PHE A 200 -10.22 17.16 -45.11
C PHE A 200 -11.41 17.28 -44.14
N LEU A 201 -11.94 16.16 -43.63
CA LEU A 201 -13.00 16.19 -42.61
C LEU A 201 -12.52 16.86 -41.31
N ASN A 202 -11.26 16.70 -40.92
CA ASN A 202 -10.67 17.43 -39.80
C ASN A 202 -10.59 18.94 -40.07
N VAL A 203 -10.19 19.34 -41.29
CA VAL A 203 -10.20 20.76 -41.70
C VAL A 203 -11.60 21.36 -41.61
N LEU A 204 -12.64 20.62 -42.02
CA LEU A 204 -14.03 21.06 -41.87
C LEU A 204 -14.45 21.13 -40.39
N ALA A 205 -14.02 20.18 -39.56
CA ALA A 205 -14.33 20.19 -38.13
C ALA A 205 -13.76 21.44 -37.43
N LEU A 206 -12.53 21.82 -37.77
CA LEU A 206 -11.88 23.04 -37.27
C LEU A 206 -12.58 24.30 -37.81
N ALA A 207 -12.90 24.33 -39.11
CA ALA A 207 -13.63 25.46 -39.69
C ALA A 207 -14.99 25.69 -39.02
N PHE A 208 -15.67 24.61 -38.61
CA PHE A 208 -16.97 24.69 -37.94
C PHE A 208 -16.91 25.22 -36.49
N GLU A 209 -15.72 25.36 -35.89
CA GLU A 209 -15.52 25.97 -34.56
C GLU A 209 -15.43 27.49 -34.60
N GLU A 210 -15.23 28.09 -35.77
CA GLU A 210 -15.09 29.53 -35.93
C GLU A 210 -16.44 30.26 -35.71
N GLU A 211 -16.37 31.47 -35.15
CA GLU A 211 -17.54 32.26 -34.74
C GLU A 211 -18.52 32.51 -35.91
N GLU A 212 -18.04 32.72 -37.14
CA GLU A 212 -18.93 33.02 -38.28
C GLU A 212 -19.88 31.85 -38.58
N PHE A 213 -19.44 30.61 -38.31
CA PHE A 213 -20.25 29.42 -38.52
C PHE A 213 -21.23 29.13 -37.38
N THR A 214 -21.31 29.99 -36.35
CA THR A 214 -22.35 29.93 -35.31
C THR A 214 -23.54 30.86 -35.60
N THR A 215 -23.41 31.76 -36.59
CA THR A 215 -24.50 32.63 -37.06
C THR A 215 -25.58 31.85 -37.82
N GLU A 216 -26.82 32.37 -37.92
CA GLU A 216 -27.91 31.71 -38.67
C GLU A 216 -27.53 31.35 -40.11
N SER A 217 -26.80 32.25 -40.79
CA SER A 217 -26.28 32.01 -42.13
C SER A 217 -25.19 30.94 -42.18
N GLY A 218 -24.34 30.88 -41.14
CA GLY A 218 -23.28 29.89 -40.99
C GLY A 218 -23.81 28.49 -40.67
N LEU A 219 -24.89 28.39 -39.89
CA LEU A 219 -25.58 27.12 -39.61
C LEU A 219 -26.21 26.53 -40.88
N ALA A 220 -26.81 27.37 -41.74
CA ALA A 220 -27.31 26.94 -43.04
C ALA A 220 -26.18 26.44 -43.96
N GLN A 221 -25.00 27.08 -43.90
CA GLN A 221 -23.81 26.65 -44.65
C GLN A 221 -23.25 25.32 -44.15
N LYS A 222 -23.23 25.10 -42.82
CA LYS A 222 -22.88 23.81 -42.19
C LYS A 222 -23.78 22.69 -42.68
N GLN A 223 -25.10 22.89 -42.62
CA GLN A 223 -26.08 21.91 -43.11
C GLN A 223 -25.86 21.61 -44.60
N ARG A 224 -25.69 22.65 -45.42
CA ARG A 224 -25.44 22.49 -46.85
C ARG A 224 -24.20 21.63 -47.13
N VAL A 225 -23.10 21.83 -46.41
CA VAL A 225 -21.89 21.02 -46.58
C VAL A 225 -22.12 19.57 -46.17
N VAL A 226 -22.81 19.34 -45.05
CA VAL A 226 -23.18 17.98 -44.63
C VAL A 226 -24.03 17.27 -45.68
N ASP A 227 -25.03 17.96 -46.24
CA ASP A 227 -25.88 17.41 -47.31
C ASP A 227 -25.07 17.08 -48.57
N ILE A 228 -24.13 17.94 -48.94
CA ILE A 228 -23.21 17.71 -50.07
C ILE A 228 -22.30 16.51 -49.80
N LEU A 229 -21.73 16.40 -48.58
CA LEU A 229 -20.88 15.26 -48.19
C LEU A 229 -21.66 13.94 -48.27
N LEU A 230 -22.91 13.92 -47.80
CA LEU A 230 -23.79 12.76 -47.92
C LEU A 230 -24.11 12.43 -49.39
N GLN A 231 -24.39 13.43 -50.21
CA GLN A 231 -24.61 13.24 -51.65
C GLN A 231 -23.37 12.66 -52.36
N ILE A 232 -22.17 13.14 -52.02
CA ILE A 232 -20.93 12.69 -52.67
C ILE A 232 -20.50 11.31 -52.14
N MET A 233 -20.43 11.12 -50.84
CA MET A 233 -19.80 9.92 -50.27
C MET A 233 -20.76 8.74 -50.11
N VAL A 234 -22.06 8.98 -49.93
CA VAL A 234 -23.06 7.92 -49.72
C VAL A 234 -23.83 7.61 -51.01
N GLN A 235 -24.14 8.61 -51.83
CA GLN A 235 -24.95 8.42 -53.05
C GLN A 235 -24.12 8.26 -54.34
N SER A 236 -22.84 8.63 -54.35
CA SER A 236 -21.97 8.48 -55.52
C SER A 236 -20.93 7.36 -55.35
N GLU A 237 -20.66 6.63 -56.43
CA GLU A 237 -19.70 5.52 -56.43
C GLU A 237 -18.25 6.02 -56.40
N GLY A 238 -17.38 5.35 -55.63
CA GLY A 238 -15.93 5.59 -55.64
C GLY A 238 -15.24 5.73 -54.28
N PHE A 239 -15.98 5.70 -53.16
CA PHE A 239 -15.41 5.72 -51.80
C PHE A 239 -15.44 4.34 -51.16
N SER A 240 -14.40 4.02 -50.40
CA SER A 240 -14.31 2.79 -49.62
C SER A 240 -15.19 2.85 -48.37
N PRO A 241 -15.58 1.68 -47.79
CA PRO A 241 -16.31 1.64 -46.52
C PRO A 241 -15.59 2.38 -45.38
N THR A 242 -14.25 2.39 -45.39
CA THR A 242 -13.45 3.09 -44.36
C THR A 242 -13.49 4.61 -44.48
N GLU A 243 -13.65 5.14 -45.69
CA GLU A 243 -13.78 6.58 -45.95
C GLU A 243 -15.19 7.07 -45.59
N VAL A 244 -16.22 6.30 -45.98
CA VAL A 244 -17.60 6.54 -45.53
C VAL A 244 -17.70 6.45 -44.01
N GLY A 245 -16.95 5.54 -43.40
CA GLY A 245 -16.84 5.44 -41.95
C GLY A 245 -16.21 6.65 -41.25
N ALA A 246 -15.21 7.26 -41.88
CA ALA A 246 -14.64 8.52 -41.40
C ALA A 246 -15.67 9.66 -41.44
N LEU A 247 -16.52 9.70 -42.48
CA LEU A 247 -17.64 10.64 -42.55
C LEU A 247 -18.63 10.40 -41.41
N PHE A 248 -19.04 9.16 -41.15
CA PHE A 248 -19.97 8.87 -40.05
C PHE A 248 -19.41 9.22 -38.67
N THR A 249 -18.11 9.00 -38.47
CA THR A 249 -17.41 9.42 -37.26
C THR A 249 -17.41 10.95 -37.13
N PHE A 250 -17.11 11.67 -38.21
CA PHE A 250 -17.19 13.13 -38.27
C PHE A 250 -18.61 13.64 -37.95
N LEU A 251 -19.64 13.08 -38.58
CA LEU A 251 -21.03 13.46 -38.35
C LEU A 251 -21.46 13.20 -36.91
N ALA A 252 -21.10 12.05 -36.33
CA ALA A 252 -21.38 11.74 -34.93
C ALA A 252 -20.79 12.80 -33.98
N ARG A 253 -19.55 13.24 -34.20
CA ARG A 253 -18.92 14.31 -33.40
C ARG A 253 -19.59 15.67 -33.60
N GLN A 254 -19.98 16.01 -34.83
CA GLN A 254 -20.69 17.27 -35.08
C GLN A 254 -22.08 17.28 -34.43
N LEU A 255 -22.78 16.14 -34.44
CA LEU A 255 -24.06 15.95 -33.76
C LEU A 255 -23.96 15.97 -32.24
N ALA A 256 -22.78 15.60 -31.71
CA ALA A 256 -22.50 15.60 -30.28
C ALA A 256 -22.24 17.00 -29.69
N ARG A 257 -22.18 18.06 -30.50
CA ARG A 257 -21.88 19.40 -30.00
C ARG A 257 -23.10 20.00 -29.28
N PRO A 258 -22.89 20.79 -28.20
CA PRO A 258 -23.98 21.38 -27.43
C PRO A 258 -24.84 22.37 -28.25
N ASP A 259 -24.25 23.03 -29.26
CA ASP A 259 -24.92 23.97 -30.16
C ASP A 259 -25.43 23.27 -31.45
N ASN A 260 -25.72 21.97 -31.40
CA ASN A 260 -26.10 21.21 -32.57
C ASN A 260 -27.44 21.71 -33.16
N THR A 261 -27.37 22.27 -34.37
CA THR A 261 -28.55 22.64 -35.18
C THR A 261 -28.63 21.83 -36.48
N LEU A 262 -27.80 20.80 -36.65
CA LEU A 262 -27.81 19.96 -37.85
C LEU A 262 -29.06 19.09 -37.85
N ILE A 263 -29.82 19.19 -38.94
CA ILE A 263 -31.01 18.38 -39.17
C ILE A 263 -30.55 17.13 -39.93
N VAL A 264 -30.47 16.01 -39.22
CA VAL A 264 -30.12 14.72 -39.82
C VAL A 264 -31.37 13.85 -39.87
N ASN A 265 -31.58 13.20 -41.03
CA ASN A 265 -32.66 12.24 -41.19
C ASN A 265 -32.47 11.05 -40.24
N ARG A 266 -33.55 10.59 -39.60
CA ARG A 266 -33.54 9.41 -38.71
C ARG A 266 -32.90 8.18 -39.36
N LEU A 267 -33.11 7.99 -40.67
CA LEU A 267 -32.50 6.88 -41.41
C LEU A 267 -30.96 6.99 -41.46
N LEU A 268 -30.43 8.20 -41.69
CA LEU A 268 -28.98 8.44 -41.69
C LEU A 268 -28.39 8.24 -40.31
N PHE A 269 -29.12 8.64 -39.27
CA PHE A 269 -28.69 8.43 -37.89
C PHE A 269 -28.62 6.94 -37.53
N GLU A 270 -29.62 6.14 -37.96
CA GLU A 270 -29.60 4.67 -37.79
C GLU A 270 -28.43 4.04 -38.55
N GLN A 271 -28.14 4.50 -39.78
CA GLN A 271 -26.97 4.06 -40.54
C GLN A 271 -25.63 4.41 -39.87
N VAL A 272 -25.50 5.62 -39.31
CA VAL A 272 -24.32 6.04 -38.53
C VAL A 272 -24.15 5.13 -37.31
N LEU A 273 -25.24 4.86 -36.59
CA LEU A 273 -25.20 4.00 -35.41
C LEU A 273 -24.80 2.56 -35.76
N GLU A 274 -25.40 1.99 -36.82
CA GLU A 274 -25.07 0.64 -37.30
C GLU A 274 -23.62 0.52 -37.77
N TYR A 275 -23.09 1.55 -38.44
CA TYR A 275 -21.69 1.57 -38.83
C TYR A 275 -20.76 1.68 -37.62
N LEU A 276 -21.01 2.63 -36.71
CA LEU A 276 -20.18 2.83 -35.53
C LEU A 276 -20.11 1.54 -34.69
N THR A 277 -21.24 0.85 -34.54
CA THR A 277 -21.36 -0.37 -33.73
C THR A 277 -21.17 -1.68 -34.53
N ASN A 278 -20.63 -1.60 -35.75
CA ASN A 278 -20.34 -2.80 -36.53
C ASN A 278 -19.23 -3.65 -35.85
N PRO A 279 -19.49 -4.92 -35.50
CA PRO A 279 -18.51 -5.80 -34.87
C PRO A 279 -17.44 -6.34 -35.83
N ASP A 280 -17.72 -6.39 -37.13
CA ASP A 280 -16.80 -6.99 -38.12
C ASP A 280 -15.66 -6.04 -38.51
N ASP A 281 -15.80 -4.74 -38.22
CA ASP A 281 -14.75 -3.76 -38.40
C ASP A 281 -13.89 -3.73 -37.13
N GLU A 282 -12.70 -4.33 -37.14
CA GLU A 282 -11.73 -4.24 -36.03
C GLU A 282 -10.86 -2.97 -36.16
N THR A 283 -10.98 -2.24 -37.26
CA THR A 283 -10.20 -1.01 -37.46
C THR A 283 -10.82 0.14 -36.68
N ARG A 284 -9.93 0.99 -36.12
CA ARG A 284 -10.30 2.27 -35.48
C ARG A 284 -11.39 2.16 -34.41
N MET A 285 -11.42 1.05 -33.66
CA MET A 285 -12.40 0.84 -32.58
C MET A 285 -12.44 2.01 -31.59
N GLU A 286 -11.28 2.53 -31.17
CA GLU A 286 -11.21 3.66 -30.23
C GLU A 286 -11.87 4.94 -30.77
N GLU A 287 -11.70 5.26 -32.06
CA GLU A 287 -12.27 6.46 -32.66
C GLU A 287 -13.79 6.37 -32.76
N ARG A 288 -14.31 5.19 -33.12
CA ARG A 288 -15.75 4.91 -33.19
C ARG A 288 -16.39 4.90 -31.81
N GLN A 289 -15.73 4.24 -30.85
CA GLN A 289 -16.15 4.21 -29.46
C GLN A 289 -16.23 5.61 -28.86
N GLN A 290 -15.21 6.44 -29.10
CA GLN A 290 -15.16 7.82 -28.62
C GLN A 290 -16.26 8.68 -29.27
N ALA A 291 -16.45 8.59 -30.59
CA ALA A 291 -17.50 9.34 -31.28
C ALA A 291 -18.90 8.93 -30.82
N LEU A 292 -19.14 7.63 -30.57
CA LEU A 292 -20.41 7.15 -30.02
C LEU A 292 -20.63 7.66 -28.59
N LEU A 293 -19.59 7.67 -27.75
CA LEU A 293 -19.66 8.17 -26.38
C LEU A 293 -19.98 9.67 -26.34
N GLU A 294 -19.32 10.47 -27.17
CA GLU A 294 -19.59 11.90 -27.32
C GLU A 294 -21.05 12.15 -27.73
N LEU A 295 -21.52 11.44 -28.75
CA LEU A 295 -22.91 11.52 -29.22
C LEU A 295 -23.90 11.18 -28.11
N LEU A 296 -23.53 10.24 -27.24
CA LEU A 296 -24.35 9.77 -26.14
C LEU A 296 -24.40 10.74 -24.96
N GLN A 297 -23.28 11.38 -24.64
CA GLN A 297 -23.20 12.43 -23.63
C GLN A 297 -23.93 13.70 -24.04
N ALA A 298 -23.94 14.02 -25.34
CA ALA A 298 -24.65 15.16 -25.92
C ALA A 298 -26.18 15.02 -25.92
N GLY A 299 -26.71 13.86 -25.57
CA GLY A 299 -28.15 13.59 -25.63
C GLY A 299 -28.68 13.35 -27.04
N GLY A 300 -27.83 12.98 -28.01
CA GLY A 300 -28.24 12.68 -29.39
C GLY A 300 -29.23 11.51 -29.55
N PHE A 301 -29.54 10.80 -28.46
CA PHE A 301 -30.39 9.60 -28.45
C PHE A 301 -31.78 9.81 -27.83
N VAL A 302 -32.32 11.03 -27.81
CA VAL A 302 -33.72 11.26 -27.39
C VAL A 302 -34.67 10.45 -28.28
N GLY A 303 -35.10 9.27 -27.80
CA GLY A 303 -36.02 8.36 -28.50
C GLY A 303 -35.47 6.98 -28.89
N ILE A 304 -34.18 6.67 -28.66
CA ILE A 304 -33.64 5.31 -28.82
C ILE A 304 -33.62 4.60 -27.46
N GLU A 305 -34.08 3.35 -27.40
CA GLU A 305 -34.02 2.56 -26.18
C GLU A 305 -32.58 2.24 -25.78
N ASP A 306 -32.19 2.58 -24.56
CA ASP A 306 -30.87 2.27 -23.99
C ASP A 306 -30.52 0.77 -24.10
N ASN A 307 -31.53 -0.12 -24.12
CA ASN A 307 -31.33 -1.57 -24.27
C ASN A 307 -30.76 -1.94 -25.65
N ARG A 308 -31.24 -1.30 -26.71
CA ARG A 308 -30.75 -1.54 -28.07
C ARG A 308 -29.31 -1.04 -28.21
N LEU A 309 -29.00 0.13 -27.65
CA LEU A 309 -27.65 0.70 -27.66
C LEU A 309 -26.64 -0.17 -26.91
N LEU A 310 -27.07 -0.73 -25.77
CA LEU A 310 -26.25 -1.63 -24.97
C LEU A 310 -25.94 -2.92 -25.73
N GLN A 311 -26.94 -3.56 -26.36
CA GLN A 311 -26.73 -4.76 -27.18
C GLN A 311 -25.77 -4.53 -28.36
N LEU A 312 -25.88 -3.36 -29.01
CA LEU A 312 -24.99 -2.99 -30.11
C LEU A 312 -23.57 -2.72 -29.60
N SER A 313 -23.43 -2.04 -28.47
CA SER A 313 -22.13 -1.70 -27.86
C SER A 313 -21.40 -2.92 -27.33
N GLU A 314 -22.11 -3.90 -26.76
CA GLU A 314 -21.53 -5.17 -26.30
C GLU A 314 -21.02 -6.00 -27.47
N LYS A 315 -21.80 -6.12 -28.56
CA LYS A 315 -21.36 -6.82 -29.77
C LYS A 315 -20.12 -6.16 -30.38
N ALA A 316 -20.06 -4.83 -30.37
CA ALA A 316 -18.92 -4.06 -30.85
C ALA A 316 -17.74 -3.99 -29.86
N LYS A 317 -17.84 -4.61 -28.67
CA LYS A 317 -16.83 -4.54 -27.59
C LYS A 317 -16.48 -3.11 -27.15
N PHE A 318 -17.45 -2.19 -27.20
CA PHE A 318 -17.27 -0.80 -26.80
C PHE A 318 -17.41 -0.61 -25.28
N TYR A 319 -16.45 -1.14 -24.53
CA TYR A 319 -16.47 -1.18 -23.06
C TYR A 319 -16.68 0.16 -22.32
N ARG A 320 -16.17 1.30 -22.82
CA ARG A 320 -16.40 2.64 -22.23
C ARG A 320 -17.82 3.14 -22.43
N VAL A 321 -18.45 2.78 -23.56
CA VAL A 321 -19.86 3.11 -23.83
C VAL A 321 -20.76 2.23 -22.96
N CYS A 322 -20.43 0.95 -22.84
CA CYS A 322 -21.10 0.03 -21.92
C CYS A 322 -21.00 0.51 -20.47
N GLU A 323 -19.81 0.93 -20.02
CA GLU A 323 -19.59 1.52 -18.69
C GLU A 323 -20.53 2.70 -18.42
N TYR A 324 -20.57 3.67 -19.33
CA TYR A 324 -21.45 4.84 -19.18
C TYR A 324 -22.94 4.47 -19.11
N LEU A 325 -23.37 3.50 -19.94
CA LEU A 325 -24.75 3.01 -19.94
C LEU A 325 -25.09 2.22 -18.67
N TYR A 326 -24.16 1.40 -18.18
CA TYR A 326 -24.31 0.65 -16.94
C TYR A 326 -24.27 1.53 -15.70
N GLU A 327 -23.49 2.62 -15.72
CA GLU A 327 -23.44 3.62 -14.65
C GLU A 327 -24.79 4.33 -14.52
N LYS A 328 -25.42 4.72 -15.63
CA LYS A 328 -26.80 5.25 -15.64
C LYS A 328 -27.81 4.28 -15.02
N ARG A 329 -27.59 2.97 -15.18
CA ARG A 329 -28.45 1.90 -14.64
C ARG A 329 -28.03 1.41 -13.25
N ARG A 330 -26.93 1.93 -12.69
CA ARG A 330 -26.32 1.48 -11.42
C ARG A 330 -25.94 -0.01 -11.38
N GLN A 331 -25.53 -0.58 -12.51
CA GLN A 331 -25.09 -1.99 -12.61
C GLN A 331 -23.56 -2.08 -12.50
N TYR A 332 -23.03 -1.96 -11.28
CA TYR A 332 -21.58 -1.88 -11.03
C TYR A 332 -20.81 -3.19 -11.26
N ASP A 333 -21.49 -4.32 -11.11
CA ASP A 333 -21.02 -5.68 -11.42
C ASP A 333 -20.66 -5.82 -12.91
N LYS A 334 -21.51 -5.29 -13.78
CA LYS A 334 -21.26 -5.33 -15.23
C LYS A 334 -20.24 -4.30 -15.70
N ILE A 335 -20.14 -3.16 -15.02
CA ILE A 335 -19.03 -2.22 -15.26
C ILE A 335 -17.71 -2.90 -14.92
N PHE A 336 -17.64 -3.64 -13.80
CA PHE A 336 -16.46 -4.41 -13.46
C PHE A 336 -16.05 -5.37 -14.59
N LEU A 337 -16.99 -6.09 -15.19
CA LEU A 337 -16.72 -6.94 -16.36
C LEU A 337 -16.17 -6.14 -17.55
N CYS A 338 -16.67 -4.92 -17.79
CA CYS A 338 -16.14 -4.05 -18.85
C CYS A 338 -14.67 -3.65 -18.61
N TYR A 339 -14.21 -3.58 -17.36
CA TYR A 339 -12.78 -3.36 -17.04
C TYR A 339 -11.97 -4.64 -17.20
N LEU A 340 -12.54 -5.79 -16.82
CA LEU A 340 -11.88 -7.09 -16.88
C LEU A 340 -11.63 -7.57 -18.33
N GLU A 341 -12.60 -7.33 -19.21
CA GLU A 341 -12.54 -7.73 -20.62
C GLU A 341 -11.70 -6.78 -21.49
N ASP A 342 -11.48 -5.53 -21.05
CA ASP A 342 -10.68 -4.54 -21.77
C ASP A 342 -9.17 -4.72 -21.51
N PRO A 343 -8.36 -5.14 -22.51
CA PRO A 343 -6.94 -5.41 -22.31
C PRO A 343 -6.14 -4.22 -21.77
N SER A 344 -6.55 -2.99 -22.12
CA SER A 344 -5.87 -1.76 -21.71
C SER A 344 -6.19 -1.34 -20.27
N ARG A 345 -7.36 -1.74 -19.76
CA ARG A 345 -7.88 -1.35 -18.43
C ARG A 345 -7.91 -2.49 -17.43
N LYS A 346 -7.64 -3.72 -17.85
CA LYS A 346 -7.62 -4.93 -17.02
C LYS A 346 -6.87 -4.77 -15.68
N PRO A 347 -5.70 -4.10 -15.58
CA PRO A 347 -5.03 -3.86 -14.29
C PRO A 347 -5.76 -2.89 -13.37
N ARG A 348 -6.56 -1.95 -13.91
CA ARG A 348 -7.32 -0.95 -13.15
C ARG A 348 -8.59 -1.52 -12.51
N THR A 349 -8.94 -2.76 -12.84
CA THR A 349 -10.08 -3.49 -12.29
C THR A 349 -10.07 -3.51 -10.75
N PHE A 350 -8.90 -3.67 -10.13
CA PHE A 350 -8.75 -3.63 -8.67
C PHE A 350 -9.09 -2.25 -8.09
N TYR A 351 -8.57 -1.18 -8.70
CA TYR A 351 -8.85 0.19 -8.28
C TYR A 351 -10.36 0.51 -8.37
N TYR A 352 -11.00 0.10 -9.47
CA TYR A 352 -12.43 0.29 -9.64
C TYR A 352 -13.24 -0.45 -8.57
N ALA A 353 -12.93 -1.73 -8.30
CA ALA A 353 -13.61 -2.49 -7.27
C ALA A 353 -13.45 -1.86 -5.87
N MET A 354 -12.24 -1.40 -5.51
CA MET A 354 -11.99 -0.67 -4.26
C MET A 354 -12.82 0.62 -4.18
N GLN A 355 -12.87 1.41 -5.25
CA GLN A 355 -13.64 2.64 -5.32
C GLN A 355 -15.14 2.40 -5.10
N VAL A 356 -15.69 1.32 -5.67
CA VAL A 356 -17.11 0.94 -5.47
C VAL A 356 -17.36 0.58 -3.99
N PHE A 357 -16.49 -0.21 -3.36
CA PHE A 357 -16.66 -0.58 -1.95
C PHE A 357 -16.52 0.61 -0.99
N GLU A 358 -15.60 1.53 -1.25
CA GLU A 358 -15.36 2.73 -0.43
C GLU A 358 -16.46 3.78 -0.56
N SER A 359 -17.13 3.83 -1.70
CA SER A 359 -18.18 4.82 -1.93
C SER A 359 -19.38 4.62 -0.99
N HIS A 360 -19.87 5.74 -0.43
CA HIS A 360 -21.03 5.77 0.48
C HIS A 360 -22.38 5.90 -0.25
N ASN A 361 -22.36 6.18 -1.55
CA ASN A 361 -23.57 6.41 -2.35
C ASN A 361 -24.16 5.14 -2.97
N ILE A 362 -23.48 4.00 -2.79
CA ILE A 362 -23.85 2.69 -3.34
C ILE A 362 -24.49 1.85 -2.24
N SER A 363 -25.62 1.24 -2.57
CA SER A 363 -26.40 0.38 -1.67
C SER A 363 -25.67 -0.94 -1.37
N GLU A 364 -26.02 -1.58 -0.24
CA GLU A 364 -25.44 -2.88 0.11
C GLU A 364 -25.79 -3.97 -0.91
N GLN A 365 -26.98 -3.94 -1.53
CA GLN A 365 -27.37 -4.89 -2.57
C GLN A 365 -26.50 -4.78 -3.82
N GLU A 366 -26.18 -3.55 -4.24
CA GLU A 366 -25.28 -3.28 -5.37
C GLU A 366 -23.86 -3.78 -5.06
N LYS A 367 -23.39 -3.60 -3.81
CA LYS A 367 -22.09 -4.14 -3.36
C LYS A 367 -22.09 -5.66 -3.38
N THR A 368 -23.12 -6.32 -2.85
CA THR A 368 -23.25 -7.79 -2.90
C THR A 368 -23.28 -8.34 -4.32
N SER A 369 -23.87 -7.62 -5.29
CA SER A 369 -23.81 -8.03 -6.71
C SER A 369 -22.37 -8.03 -7.23
N LEU A 370 -21.60 -6.99 -6.92
CA LEU A 370 -20.18 -6.93 -7.28
C LEU A 370 -19.36 -8.01 -6.56
N GLU A 371 -19.65 -8.30 -5.29
CA GLU A 371 -18.99 -9.38 -4.53
C GLU A 371 -19.19 -10.74 -5.22
N ASN A 372 -20.41 -11.05 -5.67
CA ASN A 372 -20.68 -12.27 -6.41
C ASN A 372 -19.89 -12.31 -7.72
N GLN A 373 -19.86 -11.20 -8.46
CA GLN A 373 -19.12 -11.12 -9.73
C GLN A 373 -17.60 -11.27 -9.53
N LEU A 374 -17.04 -10.70 -8.47
CA LEU A 374 -15.62 -10.85 -8.12
C LEU A 374 -15.24 -12.31 -7.86
N ILE A 375 -16.11 -13.06 -7.19
CA ILE A 375 -15.90 -14.48 -6.90
C ILE A 375 -16.10 -15.34 -8.15
N GLU A 376 -17.04 -14.98 -9.03
CA GLU A 376 -17.18 -15.60 -10.35
C GLU A 376 -15.96 -15.36 -11.25
N SER A 377 -15.29 -14.23 -11.10
CA SER A 377 -14.15 -13.84 -11.93
C SER A 377 -12.79 -14.06 -11.25
N ILE A 378 -12.74 -14.80 -10.14
CA ILE A 378 -11.55 -14.92 -9.29
C ILE A 378 -10.33 -15.51 -10.01
N GLU A 379 -10.53 -16.46 -10.92
CA GLU A 379 -9.44 -17.07 -11.68
C GLU A 379 -8.75 -16.04 -12.57
N GLU A 380 -9.54 -15.23 -13.29
CA GLU A 380 -9.01 -14.17 -14.14
C GLU A 380 -8.32 -13.07 -13.33
N LEU A 381 -8.78 -12.79 -12.11
CA LEU A 381 -8.13 -11.84 -11.21
C LEU A 381 -6.78 -12.33 -10.70
N LEU A 382 -6.69 -13.63 -10.35
CA LEU A 382 -5.44 -14.26 -9.93
C LEU A 382 -4.41 -14.27 -11.07
N ASP A 383 -4.86 -14.47 -12.31
CA ASP A 383 -4.00 -14.38 -13.50
C ASP A 383 -3.47 -12.96 -13.75
N ILE A 384 -4.20 -11.91 -13.35
CA ILE A 384 -3.73 -10.52 -13.46
C ILE A 384 -2.70 -10.23 -12.36
N ASP A 385 -3.10 -10.37 -11.10
CA ASP A 385 -2.25 -10.09 -9.94
C ASP A 385 -2.80 -10.80 -8.71
N ASN A 386 -2.09 -11.85 -8.28
CA ASN A 386 -2.40 -12.59 -7.08
C ASN A 386 -2.34 -11.72 -5.81
N THR A 387 -1.33 -10.85 -5.68
CA THR A 387 -1.16 -10.02 -4.48
C THR A 387 -2.26 -8.98 -4.33
N ALA A 388 -2.61 -8.29 -5.42
CA ALA A 388 -3.71 -7.33 -5.43
C ALA A 388 -5.06 -8.02 -5.17
N THR A 389 -5.26 -9.22 -5.75
CA THR A 389 -6.45 -10.04 -5.50
C THR A 389 -6.58 -10.40 -4.02
N SER A 390 -5.52 -10.93 -3.41
CA SER A 390 -5.51 -11.28 -1.99
C SER A 390 -5.77 -10.07 -1.07
N GLN A 391 -5.21 -8.90 -1.38
CA GLN A 391 -5.43 -7.67 -0.62
C GLN A 391 -6.88 -7.21 -0.69
N LEU A 392 -7.45 -7.16 -1.89
CA LEU A 392 -8.84 -6.79 -2.11
C LEU A 392 -9.79 -7.75 -1.38
N MET A 393 -9.52 -9.06 -1.46
CA MET A 393 -10.30 -10.08 -0.77
C MET A 393 -10.25 -9.91 0.74
N LEU A 394 -9.08 -9.66 1.32
CA LEU A 394 -8.95 -9.47 2.76
C LEU A 394 -9.58 -8.19 3.28
N GLN A 395 -9.49 -7.11 2.51
CA GLN A 395 -9.97 -5.79 2.96
C GLN A 395 -11.50 -5.71 2.95
N TYR A 396 -12.15 -6.26 1.92
CA TYR A 396 -13.60 -6.10 1.72
C TYR A 396 -14.39 -7.42 1.80
N LEU A 397 -13.78 -8.55 1.44
CA LEU A 397 -14.44 -9.86 1.24
C LEU A 397 -13.95 -10.94 2.20
N ALA A 398 -13.41 -10.58 3.37
CA ALA A 398 -12.85 -11.54 4.33
C ALA A 398 -13.84 -12.64 4.77
N HIS A 399 -15.14 -12.33 4.74
CA HIS A 399 -16.22 -13.25 5.10
C HIS A 399 -16.58 -14.28 4.01
N ARG A 400 -16.06 -14.12 2.78
CA ARG A 400 -16.34 -14.99 1.63
C ARG A 400 -15.14 -15.77 1.13
N VAL A 401 -14.05 -15.79 1.88
CA VAL A 401 -12.84 -16.55 1.51
C VAL A 401 -13.13 -18.04 1.36
N ASP A 402 -14.07 -18.59 2.15
CA ASP A 402 -14.52 -19.98 2.05
C ASP A 402 -15.16 -20.31 0.69
N ASP A 403 -15.82 -19.34 0.05
CA ASP A 403 -16.42 -19.52 -1.28
C ASP A 403 -15.36 -19.61 -2.36
N VAL A 404 -14.30 -18.79 -2.23
CA VAL A 404 -13.13 -18.82 -3.11
C VAL A 404 -12.40 -20.16 -2.96
N MET A 405 -12.26 -20.67 -1.74
CA MET A 405 -11.66 -21.98 -1.50
C MET A 405 -12.44 -23.10 -2.19
N ARG A 406 -13.76 -23.16 -1.98
CA ARG A 406 -14.62 -24.18 -2.62
C ARG A 406 -14.53 -24.15 -4.14
N LYS A 407 -14.38 -22.96 -4.73
CA LYS A 407 -14.23 -22.81 -6.18
C LYS A 407 -12.87 -23.27 -6.69
N LEU A 408 -11.81 -23.01 -5.93
CA LEU A 408 -10.43 -23.32 -6.31
C LEU A 408 -9.94 -24.71 -5.85
N GLU A 409 -10.77 -25.50 -5.17
CA GLU A 409 -10.42 -26.87 -4.70
C GLU A 409 -9.87 -27.78 -5.80
N GLY A 410 -10.28 -27.58 -7.07
CA GLY A 410 -9.79 -28.35 -8.22
C GLY A 410 -8.37 -28.01 -8.70
N ARG A 411 -7.74 -26.94 -8.18
CA ARG A 411 -6.41 -26.46 -8.58
C ARG A 411 -5.55 -26.09 -7.35
N PRO A 412 -4.84 -27.05 -6.74
CA PRO A 412 -4.15 -26.84 -5.47
C PRO A 412 -3.01 -25.81 -5.57
N GLU A 413 -2.34 -25.69 -6.71
CA GLU A 413 -1.25 -24.71 -6.93
C GLU A 413 -1.77 -23.26 -6.89
N VAL A 414 -2.86 -22.98 -7.61
CA VAL A 414 -3.49 -21.65 -7.67
C VAL A 414 -4.09 -21.27 -6.32
N LEU A 415 -4.73 -22.24 -5.64
CA LEU A 415 -5.25 -22.05 -4.30
C LEU A 415 -4.13 -21.75 -3.28
N TYR A 416 -3.00 -22.45 -3.38
CA TYR A 416 -1.83 -22.18 -2.54
C TYR A 416 -1.28 -20.77 -2.76
N GLN A 417 -1.10 -20.35 -4.01
CA GLN A 417 -0.66 -19.00 -4.35
C GLN A 417 -1.60 -17.93 -3.78
N PHE A 418 -2.91 -18.11 -3.93
CA PHE A 418 -3.91 -17.19 -3.36
C PHE A 418 -3.81 -17.09 -1.83
N LEU A 419 -3.75 -18.24 -1.14
CA LEU A 419 -3.66 -18.29 0.33
C LEU A 419 -2.32 -17.73 0.83
N GLN A 420 -1.23 -17.94 0.09
CA GLN A 420 0.07 -17.33 0.37
C GLN A 420 0.01 -15.80 0.24
N GLY A 421 -0.62 -15.28 -0.83
CA GLY A 421 -0.84 -13.85 -1.01
C GLY A 421 -1.69 -13.22 0.09
N VAL A 422 -2.71 -13.95 0.56
CA VAL A 422 -3.54 -13.60 1.71
C VAL A 422 -2.68 -13.48 2.98
N TRP A 423 -1.78 -14.43 3.21
CA TRP A 423 -0.97 -14.41 4.42
C TRP A 423 0.14 -13.35 4.41
N ASN A 424 0.85 -13.21 3.29
CA ASN A 424 1.87 -12.18 3.10
C ASN A 424 1.29 -10.76 3.27
N SER A 425 0.06 -10.54 2.79
CA SER A 425 -0.64 -9.25 2.95
C SER A 425 -1.00 -8.95 4.41
N ARG A 426 -1.27 -9.97 5.23
CA ARG A 426 -1.52 -9.81 6.67
C ARG A 426 -0.26 -9.45 7.45
N GLU A 427 0.88 -10.04 7.10
CA GLU A 427 2.17 -9.70 7.72
C GLU A 427 2.60 -8.25 7.44
N LEU A 428 2.29 -7.73 6.25
CA LEU A 428 2.51 -6.31 5.93
C LEU A 428 1.61 -5.38 6.78
N GLN A 429 0.34 -5.74 6.97
CA GLN A 429 -0.62 -4.94 7.73
C GLN A 429 -0.37 -4.97 9.25
N SER A 430 0.17 -6.07 9.79
CA SER A 430 0.54 -6.17 11.21
C SER A 430 1.80 -5.36 11.56
N SER A 431 2.67 -5.13 10.58
CA SER A 431 3.91 -4.36 10.71
C SER A 431 3.68 -2.84 10.67
N SER A 432 2.61 -2.37 10.03
CA SER A 432 2.24 -0.95 10.01
C SER A 432 1.47 -0.56 11.27
N ALA A 433 2.17 0.02 12.25
CA ALA A 433 1.59 0.66 13.44
C ALA A 433 0.77 1.95 13.14
N ALA A 434 0.17 2.07 11.95
CA ALA A 434 -0.61 3.21 11.51
C ALA A 434 -2.07 2.82 11.23
N GLN A 435 -2.90 3.22 12.18
CA GLN A 435 -4.36 3.41 12.17
C GLN A 435 -5.11 3.26 10.83
N SER A 436 -6.15 2.42 10.86
CA SER A 436 -7.47 2.84 10.39
C SER A 436 -8.51 2.44 11.43
N ILE A 437 -9.02 3.45 12.14
CA ILE A 437 -10.18 3.35 13.02
C ILE A 437 -11.39 3.46 12.12
N VAL A 438 -11.84 2.34 11.54
CA VAL A 438 -13.22 2.21 11.06
C VAL A 438 -14.05 1.62 12.20
N PRO A 439 -15.00 2.37 12.79
CA PRO A 439 -15.88 1.84 13.82
C PRO A 439 -16.95 0.96 13.15
N GLY A 440 -16.72 -0.36 13.15
CA GLY A 440 -17.69 -1.35 12.64
C GLY A 440 -17.14 -2.77 12.50
N ALA A 441 -15.82 -2.93 12.30
CA ALA A 441 -15.18 -4.21 12.04
C ALA A 441 -14.68 -4.90 13.33
N LYS A 442 -15.58 -5.25 14.25
CA LYS A 442 -15.19 -6.00 15.47
C LYS A 442 -15.11 -7.52 15.29
N ASP A 443 -15.60 -8.07 14.18
CA ASP A 443 -15.66 -9.53 13.96
C ASP A 443 -14.75 -10.06 12.83
N SER A 444 -14.09 -9.20 12.04
CA SER A 444 -13.32 -9.61 10.85
C SER A 444 -11.85 -9.98 11.10
N ARG A 445 -11.46 -10.30 12.35
CA ARG A 445 -10.04 -10.59 12.69
C ARG A 445 -9.63 -12.06 12.63
N GLY A 446 -10.53 -13.00 12.34
CA GLY A 446 -10.19 -14.42 12.18
C GLY A 446 -10.65 -14.95 10.83
N LEU A 447 -9.74 -15.36 9.95
CA LEU A 447 -10.10 -16.38 8.95
C LEU A 447 -10.50 -17.64 9.75
N ALA A 448 -11.49 -18.38 9.27
CA ALA A 448 -11.88 -19.64 9.91
C ALA A 448 -10.66 -20.57 10.03
N ALA A 449 -10.59 -21.34 11.12
CA ALA A 449 -9.48 -22.28 11.35
C ALA A 449 -9.31 -23.27 10.18
N GLU A 450 -10.43 -23.62 9.53
CA GLU A 450 -10.49 -24.49 8.36
C GLU A 450 -9.69 -23.94 7.16
N VAL A 451 -9.70 -22.62 6.95
CA VAL A 451 -8.89 -21.95 5.91
C VAL A 451 -7.39 -22.12 6.20
N GLN A 452 -7.02 -22.00 7.47
CA GLN A 452 -5.63 -22.10 7.92
C GLN A 452 -5.13 -23.54 7.83
N GLU A 453 -5.95 -24.49 8.24
CA GLU A 453 -5.68 -25.93 8.11
C GLU A 453 -5.45 -26.29 6.64
N LYS A 454 -6.29 -25.78 5.72
CA LYS A 454 -6.12 -26.02 4.29
C LYS A 454 -4.85 -25.37 3.74
N TYR A 455 -4.49 -24.18 4.20
CA TYR A 455 -3.24 -23.54 3.84
C TYR A 455 -2.02 -24.36 4.33
N ILE A 456 -2.07 -24.89 5.55
CA ILE A 456 -1.01 -25.74 6.09
C ILE A 456 -0.93 -27.06 5.30
N ASP A 457 -2.05 -27.67 4.94
CA ASP A 457 -2.10 -28.87 4.08
C ASP A 457 -1.42 -28.63 2.73
N LEU A 458 -1.68 -27.48 2.09
CA LEU A 458 -1.04 -27.11 0.83
C LEU A 458 0.44 -26.74 1.02
N MET A 459 0.79 -26.05 2.10
CA MET A 459 2.19 -25.73 2.42
C MET A 459 3.00 -27.00 2.66
N CYS A 460 2.42 -28.02 3.28
CA CYS A 460 3.07 -29.33 3.43
C CYS A 460 3.34 -30.02 2.08
N GLN A 461 2.57 -29.72 1.04
CA GLN A 461 2.74 -30.28 -0.30
C GLN A 461 3.77 -29.51 -1.14
N PHE A 462 3.72 -28.17 -1.10
CA PHE A 462 4.53 -27.31 -1.96
C PHE A 462 5.81 -26.78 -1.30
N GLU A 463 5.80 -26.53 0.02
CA GLU A 463 6.93 -25.95 0.76
C GLU A 463 7.08 -26.50 2.19
N PRO A 464 7.48 -27.79 2.36
CA PRO A 464 7.56 -28.45 3.67
C PRO A 464 8.48 -27.77 4.70
N GLY A 465 9.55 -27.10 4.23
CA GLY A 465 10.55 -26.46 5.11
C GLY A 465 10.04 -25.21 5.81
N ALA A 466 9.08 -24.49 5.21
CA ALA A 466 8.52 -23.25 5.77
C ALA A 466 7.44 -23.51 6.85
N VAL A 467 6.88 -24.72 6.89
CA VAL A 467 5.75 -25.10 7.76
C VAL A 467 6.07 -24.88 9.24
N HIS A 468 7.24 -25.29 9.72
CA HIS A 468 7.61 -25.11 11.13
C HIS A 468 7.65 -23.62 11.49
N GLN A 469 8.30 -22.80 10.66
CA GLN A 469 8.41 -21.36 10.90
C GLN A 469 7.01 -20.73 10.98
N PHE A 470 6.13 -21.07 10.04
CA PHE A 470 4.76 -20.59 10.00
C PHE A 470 3.94 -20.98 11.25
N ILE A 471 3.96 -22.25 11.63
CA ILE A 471 3.22 -22.77 12.79
C ILE A 471 3.77 -22.19 14.10
N SER A 472 5.06 -21.86 14.16
CA SER A 472 5.68 -21.23 15.33
C SER A 472 5.26 -19.77 15.52
N SER A 473 4.92 -19.04 14.45
CA SER A 473 4.58 -17.61 14.50
C SER A 473 3.08 -17.33 14.63
N PHE A 474 2.21 -18.28 14.27
CA PHE A 474 0.75 -18.09 14.24
C PHE A 474 0.02 -18.99 15.25
N ASP A 475 -1.02 -18.48 15.91
CA ASP A 475 -1.75 -19.16 16.99
C ASP A 475 -3.24 -19.44 16.68
N GLY A 476 -3.63 -19.49 15.40
CA GLY A 476 -5.03 -19.55 14.97
C GLY A 476 -5.60 -20.92 14.56
N TYR A 477 -4.77 -21.97 14.53
CA TYR A 477 -5.11 -23.28 13.98
C TYR A 477 -5.58 -24.27 15.06
N ARG A 478 -6.37 -25.29 14.68
CA ARG A 478 -6.71 -26.40 15.58
C ARG A 478 -5.55 -27.37 15.68
N LEU A 479 -5.08 -27.61 16.90
CA LEU A 479 -3.86 -28.38 17.15
C LEU A 479 -3.95 -29.84 16.64
N GLU A 480 -5.07 -30.51 16.88
CA GLU A 480 -5.26 -31.93 16.53
C GLU A 480 -5.31 -32.16 15.01
N GLU A 481 -6.11 -31.37 14.29
CA GLU A 481 -6.24 -31.43 12.83
C GLU A 481 -4.92 -31.10 12.12
N THR A 482 -4.24 -30.04 12.57
CA THR A 482 -2.94 -29.63 12.00
C THR A 482 -1.87 -30.70 12.22
N LEU A 483 -1.92 -31.38 13.36
CA LEU A 483 -1.02 -32.48 13.69
C LEU A 483 -1.28 -33.70 12.80
N GLU A 484 -2.55 -34.01 12.49
CA GLU A 484 -2.88 -35.07 11.53
C GLU A 484 -2.38 -34.74 10.11
N ILE A 485 -2.54 -33.49 9.67
CA ILE A 485 -2.03 -33.00 8.38
C ILE A 485 -0.51 -33.16 8.30
N CYS A 486 0.22 -32.68 9.32
CA CYS A 486 1.68 -32.77 9.35
C CYS A 486 2.18 -34.23 9.36
N ARG A 487 1.48 -35.13 10.07
CA ARG A 487 1.79 -36.57 10.07
C ARG A 487 1.56 -37.21 8.70
N ARG A 488 0.47 -36.83 8.02
CA ARG A 488 0.13 -37.34 6.68
C ARG A 488 1.22 -37.01 5.65
N HIS A 489 1.79 -35.80 5.74
CA HIS A 489 2.85 -35.32 4.85
C HIS A 489 4.28 -35.58 5.37
N LYS A 490 4.44 -36.25 6.51
CA LYS A 490 5.74 -36.59 7.15
C LYS A 490 6.64 -35.37 7.42
N VAL A 491 6.07 -34.23 7.80
CA VAL A 491 6.84 -33.05 8.20
C VAL A 491 7.22 -33.16 9.69
N PHE A 492 8.37 -33.78 9.96
CA PHE A 492 8.78 -34.17 11.31
C PHE A 492 8.99 -32.99 12.27
N ASP A 493 9.64 -31.92 11.81
CA ASP A 493 9.94 -30.75 12.66
C ASP A 493 8.66 -30.06 13.15
N ALA A 494 7.71 -29.82 12.24
CA ALA A 494 6.40 -29.26 12.57
C ALA A 494 5.59 -30.21 13.48
N THR A 495 5.64 -31.52 13.22
CA THR A 495 4.95 -32.52 14.05
C THR A 495 5.50 -32.53 15.48
N ALA A 496 6.82 -32.46 15.65
CA ALA A 496 7.46 -32.40 16.97
C ALA A 496 7.08 -31.14 17.74
N TYR A 497 7.05 -29.98 17.07
CA TYR A 497 6.59 -28.72 17.67
C TYR A 497 5.13 -28.80 18.13
N LEU A 498 4.25 -29.35 17.29
CA LEU A 498 2.83 -29.52 17.63
C LEU A 498 2.62 -30.50 18.78
N LEU A 499 3.38 -31.60 18.85
CA LEU A 499 3.33 -32.55 19.95
C LEU A 499 3.82 -31.96 21.27
N GLU A 500 4.89 -31.16 21.24
CA GLU A 500 5.36 -30.41 22.41
C GLU A 500 4.27 -29.47 22.93
N ARG A 501 3.57 -28.78 22.02
CA ARG A 501 2.46 -27.89 22.37
C ARG A 501 1.22 -28.65 22.85
N ALA A 502 0.99 -29.88 22.37
CA ALA A 502 -0.03 -30.80 22.88
C ALA A 502 0.26 -31.29 24.31
N GLY A 503 1.49 -31.13 24.78
CA GLY A 503 1.98 -31.69 26.05
C GLY A 503 2.55 -33.11 25.93
N ASP A 504 2.57 -33.70 24.73
CA ASP A 504 3.19 -35.01 24.48
C ASP A 504 4.69 -34.84 24.17
N ILE A 505 5.45 -34.58 25.22
CA ILE A 505 6.91 -34.38 25.13
C ILE A 505 7.62 -35.66 24.66
N GLN A 506 7.14 -36.83 25.09
CA GLN A 506 7.77 -38.12 24.74
C GLN A 506 7.57 -38.45 23.25
N GLY A 507 6.37 -38.21 22.71
CA GLY A 507 6.10 -38.34 21.28
C GLY A 507 6.90 -37.35 20.42
N ALA A 508 7.06 -36.10 20.88
CA ALA A 508 7.91 -35.13 20.20
C ALA A 508 9.39 -35.57 20.21
N PHE A 509 9.87 -36.06 21.35
CA PHE A 509 11.24 -36.53 21.51
C PHE A 509 11.55 -37.76 20.66
N SER A 510 10.65 -38.75 20.61
CA SER A 510 10.87 -39.97 19.82
C SER A 510 11.02 -39.67 18.34
N ILE A 511 10.17 -38.79 17.79
CA ILE A 511 10.25 -38.37 16.37
C ILE A 511 11.58 -37.68 16.09
N LEU A 512 11.97 -36.69 16.91
CA LEU A 512 13.22 -35.97 16.68
C LEU A 512 14.46 -36.87 16.87
N LEU A 513 14.38 -37.85 17.78
CA LEU A 513 15.44 -38.83 18.03
C LEU A 513 15.59 -39.81 16.86
N GLU A 514 14.49 -40.23 16.25
CA GLU A 514 14.50 -41.06 15.03
C GLU A 514 15.16 -40.31 13.86
N VAL A 515 14.78 -39.06 13.63
CA VAL A 515 15.41 -38.21 12.60
C VAL A 515 16.91 -38.03 12.85
N LEU A 516 17.32 -37.82 14.11
CA LEU A 516 18.73 -37.72 14.48
C LEU A 516 19.47 -39.04 14.22
N ARG A 517 18.86 -40.18 14.57
CA ARG A 517 19.44 -41.52 14.33
C ARG A 517 19.62 -41.79 12.84
N GLU A 518 18.64 -41.47 12.00
CA GLU A 518 18.76 -41.64 10.54
C GLU A 518 19.90 -40.80 9.96
N LYS A 519 20.02 -39.52 10.36
CA LYS A 519 21.11 -38.64 9.93
C LYS A 519 22.48 -39.16 10.40
N LEU A 520 22.59 -39.61 11.66
CA LEU A 520 23.82 -40.18 12.22
C LEU A 520 24.25 -41.48 11.51
N ASN A 521 23.30 -42.36 11.19
CA ASN A 521 23.58 -43.58 10.44
C ASN A 521 24.08 -43.27 9.02
N LYS A 522 23.43 -42.34 8.32
CA LYS A 522 23.87 -41.89 6.99
C LYS A 522 25.29 -41.30 7.03
N TYR A 523 25.61 -40.51 8.04
CA TYR A 523 26.96 -39.96 8.24
C TYR A 523 27.98 -41.05 8.58
N ALA A 524 27.60 -42.06 9.38
CA ALA A 524 28.44 -43.20 9.69
C ALA A 524 28.75 -44.06 8.44
N GLU A 525 27.77 -44.24 7.54
CA GLU A 525 27.95 -44.91 6.25
C GLU A 525 28.89 -44.12 5.33
N LEU A 526 28.67 -42.82 5.16
CA LEU A 526 29.55 -41.93 4.37
C LEU A 526 31.01 -41.96 4.86
N LYS A 527 31.21 -42.08 6.17
CA LYS A 527 32.55 -42.17 6.78
C LYS A 527 33.24 -43.51 6.51
N ARG A 528 32.48 -44.58 6.23
CA ARG A 528 33.05 -45.88 5.80
C ARG A 528 33.58 -45.82 4.37
N ASP A 529 32.95 -45.02 3.50
CA ASP A 529 33.23 -45.04 2.05
C ASP A 529 34.30 -44.05 1.56
N ALA A 530 34.91 -43.23 2.44
CA ALA A 530 36.11 -42.39 2.23
C ALA A 530 36.17 -41.46 0.98
N SER A 531 35.10 -41.37 0.18
CA SER A 531 35.07 -40.81 -1.18
C SER A 531 34.58 -39.34 -1.24
N HIS A 532 33.71 -38.90 -0.33
CA HIS A 532 32.95 -37.64 -0.46
C HIS A 532 33.12 -36.68 0.73
N LYS A 533 34.23 -35.94 0.80
CA LYS A 533 34.48 -34.99 1.90
C LYS A 533 33.50 -33.80 1.98
N PHE A 534 33.04 -33.28 0.84
CA PHE A 534 32.20 -32.08 0.81
C PHE A 534 30.76 -32.35 1.30
N GLU A 535 30.21 -33.52 0.97
CA GLU A 535 28.89 -33.98 1.47
C GLU A 535 28.92 -34.30 2.97
N MET A 536 30.09 -34.66 3.53
CA MET A 536 30.23 -34.96 4.96
C MET A 536 30.05 -33.73 5.84
N ASP A 537 30.59 -32.56 5.45
CA ASP A 537 30.48 -31.33 6.25
C ASP A 537 29.03 -30.81 6.29
N GLU A 538 28.30 -30.88 5.18
CA GLU A 538 26.87 -30.52 5.13
C GLU A 538 26.01 -31.43 6.00
N VAL A 539 26.25 -32.75 5.94
CA VAL A 539 25.54 -33.73 6.77
C VAL A 539 25.88 -33.55 8.26
N PHE A 540 27.14 -33.26 8.59
CA PHE A 540 27.57 -33.00 9.97
C PHE A 540 26.91 -31.75 10.55
N ASN A 541 26.86 -30.66 9.78
CA ASN A 541 26.15 -29.44 10.18
C ASN A 541 24.65 -29.69 10.40
N ALA A 542 24.02 -30.51 9.54
CA ALA A 542 22.62 -30.91 9.70
C ALA A 542 22.38 -31.80 10.94
N ILE A 543 23.38 -32.59 11.35
CA ILE A 543 23.35 -33.37 12.60
C ILE A 543 23.49 -32.47 13.82
N ASP A 544 24.45 -31.54 13.82
CA ASP A 544 24.67 -30.62 14.94
C ASP A 544 23.45 -29.70 15.16
N ALA A 545 22.84 -29.22 14.06
CA ALA A 545 21.59 -28.48 14.12
C ALA A 545 20.43 -29.33 14.71
N GLN A 546 20.27 -30.58 14.26
CA GLN A 546 19.26 -31.48 14.80
C GLN A 546 19.50 -31.76 16.28
N LEU A 547 20.76 -32.04 16.67
CA LEU A 547 21.15 -32.28 18.06
C LEU A 547 20.81 -31.08 18.93
N CYS A 548 21.10 -29.86 18.46
CA CYS A 548 20.70 -28.63 19.15
C CYS A 548 19.18 -28.56 19.36
N THR A 549 18.37 -28.89 18.34
CA THR A 549 16.90 -28.91 18.45
C THR A 549 16.42 -29.91 19.51
N VAL A 550 16.97 -31.13 19.52
CA VAL A 550 16.62 -32.14 20.55
C VAL A 550 17.05 -31.68 21.94
N VAL A 551 18.27 -31.14 22.07
CA VAL A 551 18.78 -30.59 23.33
C VAL A 551 17.88 -29.46 23.84
N GLN A 552 17.46 -28.55 22.98
CA GLN A 552 16.54 -27.46 23.34
C GLN A 552 15.18 -27.98 23.81
N LEU A 553 14.62 -29.00 23.15
CA LEU A 553 13.41 -29.68 23.63
C LEU A 553 13.63 -30.26 25.03
N CYS A 554 14.71 -31.01 25.23
CA CYS A 554 15.04 -31.60 26.53
C CYS A 554 15.23 -30.53 27.62
N GLN A 555 15.90 -29.41 27.32
CA GLN A 555 16.11 -28.32 28.28
C GLN A 555 14.81 -27.62 28.69
N ARG A 556 13.93 -27.31 27.72
CA ARG A 556 12.62 -26.69 27.98
C ARG A 556 11.74 -27.61 28.83
N SER A 557 11.69 -28.88 28.46
CA SER A 557 10.87 -29.91 29.13
C SER A 557 11.40 -30.30 30.50
N SER A 558 12.73 -30.25 30.72
CA SER A 558 13.35 -30.65 32.00
C SER A 558 12.84 -29.84 33.19
N SER A 559 12.38 -28.60 33.00
CA SER A 559 11.78 -27.79 34.08
C SER A 559 10.47 -28.35 34.63
N LYS A 560 9.72 -29.09 33.80
CA LYS A 560 8.38 -29.62 34.09
C LYS A 560 8.39 -31.08 34.57
N MET A 561 9.55 -31.74 34.50
CA MET A 561 9.72 -33.18 34.70
C MET A 561 10.47 -33.50 35.98
N ASP A 562 10.21 -34.69 36.52
CA ASP A 562 10.93 -35.24 37.68
C ASP A 562 12.34 -35.76 37.30
N THR A 563 13.11 -36.21 38.29
CA THR A 563 14.49 -36.68 38.04
C THR A 563 14.54 -37.94 37.16
N ALA A 564 13.58 -38.85 37.28
CA ALA A 564 13.56 -40.09 36.52
C ALA A 564 13.13 -39.87 35.06
N GLU A 565 12.16 -38.99 34.85
CA GLU A 565 11.68 -38.54 33.54
C GLU A 565 12.75 -37.77 32.77
N ARG A 566 13.55 -36.94 33.44
CA ARG A 566 14.72 -36.29 32.83
C ARG A 566 15.74 -37.32 32.36
N GLU A 567 16.07 -38.28 33.21
CA GLU A 567 16.98 -39.38 32.85
C GLU A 567 16.45 -40.19 31.66
N ALA A 568 15.13 -40.41 31.58
CA ALA A 568 14.46 -41.10 30.48
C ALA A 568 14.51 -40.35 29.13
N LEU A 569 14.78 -39.03 29.12
CA LEU A 569 15.02 -38.28 27.87
C LEU A 569 16.52 -38.18 27.54
N TRP A 570 17.33 -37.78 28.52
CA TRP A 570 18.74 -37.47 28.30
C TRP A 570 19.60 -38.71 28.05
N PHE A 571 19.31 -39.85 28.68
CA PHE A 571 20.11 -41.06 28.47
C PHE A 571 19.88 -41.72 27.11
N PRO A 572 18.66 -41.86 26.57
CA PRO A 572 18.48 -42.33 25.20
C PRO A 572 19.15 -41.44 24.17
N LEU A 573 19.10 -40.10 24.34
CA LEU A 573 19.81 -39.17 23.46
C LEU A 573 21.33 -39.39 23.51
N LEU A 574 21.88 -39.57 24.71
CA LEU A 574 23.30 -39.87 24.90
C LEU A 574 23.68 -41.20 24.24
N GLU A 575 22.85 -42.24 24.38
CA GLU A 575 23.07 -43.53 23.73
C GLU A 575 23.05 -43.44 22.20
N VAL A 576 22.13 -42.67 21.61
CA VAL A 576 22.06 -42.47 20.14
C VAL A 576 23.30 -41.76 19.62
N VAL A 577 23.79 -40.73 20.31
CA VAL A 577 25.01 -39.99 19.88
C VAL A 577 26.29 -40.84 20.06
N MET A 578 26.32 -41.74 21.05
CA MET A 578 27.47 -42.62 21.31
C MET A 578 27.48 -43.89 20.42
N ALA A 579 26.33 -44.35 19.93
CA ALA A 579 26.22 -45.59 19.16
C ALA A 579 27.13 -45.64 17.91
N PRO A 580 27.23 -44.60 17.06
CA PRO A 580 28.12 -44.60 15.90
C PRO A 580 29.60 -44.76 16.28
N GLN A 581 30.02 -44.22 17.43
CA GLN A 581 31.40 -44.39 17.92
C GLN A 581 31.69 -45.83 18.30
N ARG A 582 30.71 -46.55 18.88
CA ARG A 582 30.85 -47.96 19.24
C ARG A 582 31.01 -48.84 17.99
N GLU A 583 30.23 -48.55 16.96
CA GLU A 583 30.23 -49.32 15.71
C GLU A 583 31.47 -49.08 14.85
N LEU A 584 31.94 -47.83 14.76
CA LEU A 584 33.06 -47.46 13.89
C LEU A 584 34.44 -47.63 14.54
N ARG A 585 34.52 -47.74 15.86
CA ARG A 585 35.81 -47.90 16.59
C ARG A 585 36.57 -49.17 16.24
N THR A 586 35.89 -50.22 15.78
CA THR A 586 36.53 -51.47 15.32
C THR A 586 37.15 -51.33 13.94
N LEU A 587 36.77 -50.31 13.16
CA LEU A 587 37.13 -50.12 11.76
C LEU A 587 38.00 -48.88 11.50
N LEU A 588 37.89 -47.82 12.31
CA LEU A 588 38.55 -46.52 12.12
C LEU A 588 39.44 -46.12 13.31
N GLY A 589 40.49 -45.34 13.04
CA GLY A 589 41.43 -44.83 14.06
C GLY A 589 40.85 -43.67 14.90
N PRO A 590 41.46 -43.34 16.06
CA PRO A 590 40.94 -42.32 17.00
C PRO A 590 40.84 -40.91 16.40
N GLU A 591 41.71 -40.54 15.46
CA GLU A 591 41.67 -39.23 14.80
C GLU A 591 40.43 -39.05 13.91
N GLN A 592 39.88 -40.14 13.37
CA GLN A 592 38.68 -40.12 12.52
C GLN A 592 37.38 -40.18 13.34
N LEU A 593 37.45 -40.28 14.67
CA LEU A 593 36.28 -40.29 15.57
C LEU A 593 36.07 -38.94 16.28
N GLY A 594 36.95 -37.96 16.07
CA GLY A 594 36.91 -36.65 16.73
C GLY A 594 35.57 -35.91 16.59
N ASP A 595 34.93 -36.00 15.43
CA ASP A 595 33.65 -35.32 15.16
C ASP A 595 32.52 -35.83 16.07
N PHE A 596 32.43 -37.14 16.28
CA PHE A 596 31.43 -37.71 17.18
C PHE A 596 31.77 -37.41 18.64
N GLN A 597 33.05 -37.37 19.01
CA GLN A 597 33.48 -36.98 20.36
C GLN A 597 33.09 -35.53 20.66
N ALA A 598 33.21 -34.62 19.68
CA ALA A 598 32.75 -33.24 19.82
C ALA A 598 31.24 -33.17 20.09
N LEU A 599 30.41 -33.94 19.36
CA LEU A 599 28.97 -34.02 19.59
C LEU A 599 28.63 -34.57 21.00
N THR A 600 29.35 -35.61 21.46
CA THR A 600 29.17 -36.14 22.82
C THR A 600 29.55 -35.11 23.89
N HIS A 601 30.66 -34.39 23.72
CA HIS A 601 31.05 -33.32 24.64
C HIS A 601 30.05 -32.17 24.68
N HIS A 602 29.50 -31.78 23.54
CA HIS A 602 28.45 -30.75 23.45
C HIS A 602 27.19 -31.20 24.21
N LEU A 603 26.71 -32.43 23.97
CA LEU A 603 25.54 -32.98 24.66
C LEU A 603 25.75 -33.06 26.17
N LEU A 604 26.89 -33.60 26.60
CA LEU A 604 27.24 -33.73 28.01
C LEU A 604 27.29 -32.37 28.72
N GLY A 605 27.83 -31.34 28.07
CA GLY A 605 27.82 -29.97 28.58
C GLY A 605 26.40 -29.46 28.86
N SER A 606 25.47 -29.76 27.95
CA SER A 606 24.06 -29.37 28.06
C SER A 606 23.29 -30.15 29.13
N MET A 607 23.70 -31.38 29.46
CA MET A 607 23.07 -32.24 30.48
C MET A 607 23.35 -31.80 31.93
N MET A 608 24.50 -31.15 32.19
CA MET A 608 24.99 -30.88 33.55
C MET A 608 24.05 -30.02 34.42
N GLY A 609 23.20 -29.20 33.81
CA GLY A 609 22.23 -28.37 34.52
C GLY A 609 20.93 -29.09 34.92
N PHE A 610 20.68 -30.30 34.40
CA PHE A 610 19.37 -30.95 34.49
C PHE A 610 19.42 -32.37 35.05
N VAL A 611 20.53 -33.09 34.87
CA VAL A 611 20.75 -34.46 35.39
C VAL A 611 21.87 -34.45 36.42
N ALA A 612 21.70 -35.22 37.50
CA ALA A 612 22.68 -35.26 38.57
C ALA A 612 24.01 -35.87 38.11
N LEU A 613 25.10 -35.14 38.38
CA LEU A 613 26.47 -35.49 38.01
C LEU A 613 26.87 -36.96 38.27
N PRO A 614 26.56 -37.57 39.44
CA PRO A 614 26.92 -38.97 39.69
C PRO A 614 26.29 -39.97 38.71
N HIS A 615 25.07 -39.68 38.25
CA HIS A 615 24.32 -40.55 37.35
C HIS A 615 24.87 -40.48 35.92
N ILE A 616 25.25 -39.27 35.47
CA ILE A 616 25.93 -39.06 34.18
C ILE A 616 27.27 -39.82 34.16
N LEU A 617 28.08 -39.69 35.21
CA LEU A 617 29.36 -40.37 35.33
C LEU A 617 29.20 -41.89 35.37
N HIS A 618 28.24 -42.39 36.14
CA HIS A 618 27.95 -43.81 36.22
C HIS A 618 27.56 -44.38 34.84
N LYS A 619 26.70 -43.67 34.08
CA LYS A 619 26.28 -44.10 32.74
C LYS A 619 27.41 -44.05 31.71
N LEU A 620 28.27 -43.03 31.74
CA LEU A 620 29.46 -42.94 30.89
C LEU A 620 30.48 -44.05 31.18
N MET A 621 30.72 -44.34 32.46
CA MET A 621 31.65 -45.40 32.87
C MET A 621 31.18 -46.81 32.52
N GLN A 622 29.87 -47.01 32.35
CA GLN A 622 29.30 -48.27 31.87
C GLN A 622 29.57 -48.51 30.38
N ASP A 623 29.93 -47.47 29.61
CA ASP A 623 30.20 -47.63 28.18
C ASP A 623 31.59 -48.26 27.94
N PRO A 624 31.71 -49.31 27.12
CA PRO A 624 33.00 -49.90 26.71
C PRO A 624 33.97 -48.87 26.10
N VAL A 625 33.44 -47.79 25.50
CA VAL A 625 34.25 -46.75 24.85
C VAL A 625 35.09 -45.98 25.87
N TYR A 626 34.51 -45.63 27.01
CA TYR A 626 35.12 -44.77 28.03
C TYR A 626 35.69 -45.55 29.22
N SER A 627 35.30 -46.82 29.39
CA SER A 627 35.88 -47.71 30.43
C SER A 627 37.26 -48.27 30.08
N SER A 628 37.64 -48.27 28.79
CA SER A 628 38.92 -48.81 28.30
C SER A 628 40.01 -47.75 28.05
N GLY A 629 39.65 -46.46 28.04
CA GLY A 629 40.52 -45.33 27.70
C GLY A 629 41.11 -44.62 28.92
N LYS A 630 42.31 -44.05 28.79
CA LYS A 630 43.02 -43.32 29.86
C LYS A 630 42.11 -42.21 30.41
N PHE A 631 42.10 -41.99 31.74
CA PHE A 631 41.38 -40.92 32.46
C PHE A 631 41.46 -39.53 31.78
N GLY A 632 42.47 -39.28 30.94
CA GLY A 632 42.60 -38.08 30.12
C GLY A 632 41.40 -37.72 29.24
N GLU A 633 40.63 -38.68 28.71
CA GLU A 633 39.47 -38.39 27.84
C GLU A 633 38.26 -37.81 28.62
N VAL A 634 38.16 -38.15 29.92
CA VAL A 634 37.04 -37.73 30.79
C VAL A 634 37.47 -36.62 31.76
N ARG A 635 38.77 -36.44 32.00
CA ARG A 635 39.34 -35.45 32.93
C ARG A 635 38.88 -34.03 32.64
N ASP A 636 39.01 -33.60 31.38
CA ASP A 636 38.72 -32.21 30.99
C ASP A 636 37.21 -31.92 31.10
N PHE A 637 36.38 -32.94 30.92
CA PHE A 637 34.94 -32.86 31.17
C PHE A 637 34.64 -32.70 32.67
N ILE A 638 35.16 -33.59 33.52
CA ILE A 638 34.96 -33.54 34.99
C ILE A 638 35.38 -32.19 35.58
N MET A 639 36.52 -31.65 35.14
CA MET A 639 37.01 -30.35 35.61
C MET A 639 36.05 -29.22 35.23
N LYS A 640 35.57 -29.18 33.97
CA LYS A 640 34.56 -28.20 33.54
C LYS A 640 33.28 -28.29 34.38
N MET A 641 32.84 -29.47 34.80
CA MET A 641 31.61 -29.62 35.62
C MET A 641 31.77 -29.08 37.04
N LEU A 642 32.94 -29.31 37.65
CA LEU A 642 33.23 -28.83 39.00
C LEU A 642 33.29 -27.30 39.06
N ASP A 643 33.82 -26.67 38.01
CA ASP A 643 33.86 -25.20 37.89
C ASP A 643 32.47 -24.58 37.84
N THR A 644 31.52 -25.19 37.12
CA THR A 644 30.12 -24.73 37.05
C THR A 644 29.45 -24.74 38.43
N HIS A 645 29.64 -25.81 39.21
CA HIS A 645 29.09 -25.89 40.57
C HIS A 645 29.71 -24.88 41.53
N ASN A 646 31.01 -24.60 41.40
CA ASN A 646 31.68 -23.56 42.18
C ASN A 646 31.08 -22.17 41.89
N TYR A 647 30.77 -21.89 40.63
CA TYR A 647 30.11 -20.66 40.22
C TYR A 647 28.67 -20.54 40.78
N GLU A 648 27.86 -21.60 40.68
CA GLU A 648 26.49 -21.61 41.22
C GLU A 648 26.46 -21.37 42.74
N LYS A 649 27.38 -21.99 43.48
CA LYS A 649 27.53 -21.78 44.92
C LYS A 649 27.87 -20.32 45.25
N ALA A 650 28.74 -19.69 44.48
CA ALA A 650 29.08 -18.28 44.66
C ALA A 650 27.85 -17.39 44.44
N LEU A 651 27.12 -17.60 43.33
CA LEU A 651 25.93 -16.85 42.96
C LEU A 651 24.88 -16.87 44.08
N LEU A 652 24.53 -18.07 44.57
CA LEU A 652 23.50 -18.28 45.58
C LEU A 652 23.84 -17.58 46.92
N ASN A 653 25.11 -17.59 47.31
CA ASN A 653 25.58 -16.87 48.49
C ASN A 653 25.41 -15.34 48.35
N THR A 654 25.69 -14.78 47.18
CA THR A 654 25.48 -13.35 46.90
C THR A 654 24.00 -12.96 46.94
N THR A 655 23.12 -13.75 46.33
CA THR A 655 21.67 -13.47 46.30
C THR A 655 21.08 -13.46 47.71
N ASN A 656 21.49 -14.41 48.56
CA ASN A 656 21.05 -14.48 49.95
C ASN A 656 21.46 -13.22 50.75
N ARG A 657 22.66 -12.67 50.51
CA ARG A 657 23.11 -11.42 51.15
C ARG A 657 22.25 -10.22 50.75
N LEU A 658 21.88 -10.10 49.48
CA LEU A 658 21.05 -8.98 48.99
C LEU A 658 19.65 -9.00 49.61
N LEU A 659 18.98 -10.17 49.61
CA LEU A 659 17.64 -10.33 50.19
C LEU A 659 17.60 -9.96 51.68
N ASN A 660 18.63 -10.34 52.44
CA ASN A 660 18.73 -9.98 53.85
C ASN A 660 18.85 -8.46 54.08
N CYS A 661 19.52 -7.75 53.19
CA CYS A 661 19.67 -6.29 53.26
C CYS A 661 18.33 -5.58 53.01
N ASP A 662 17.60 -5.98 51.98
CA ASP A 662 16.30 -5.39 51.63
C ASP A 662 15.25 -5.60 52.73
N LEU A 663 15.22 -6.80 53.31
CA LEU A 663 14.36 -7.12 54.44
C LEU A 663 14.59 -6.16 55.62
N HIS A 664 15.85 -5.92 55.97
CA HIS A 664 16.21 -5.01 57.06
C HIS A 664 15.68 -3.58 56.80
N LEU A 665 15.84 -3.08 55.58
CA LEU A 665 15.35 -1.75 55.19
C LEU A 665 13.82 -1.64 55.29
N HIS A 666 13.10 -2.68 54.87
CA HIS A 666 11.64 -2.72 54.98
C HIS A 666 11.16 -2.72 56.44
N LEU A 667 11.78 -3.53 57.30
CA LEU A 667 11.48 -3.57 58.73
C LEU A 667 11.70 -2.21 59.40
N HIS A 668 12.81 -1.54 59.08
CA HIS A 668 13.13 -0.21 59.60
C HIS A 668 12.05 0.82 59.23
N ARG A 669 11.57 0.81 57.98
CA ARG A 669 10.50 1.70 57.52
C ARG A 669 9.16 1.42 58.21
N LEU A 670 8.81 0.15 58.40
CA LEU A 670 7.58 -0.24 59.11
C LEU A 670 7.60 0.22 60.57
N LYS A 671 8.74 0.08 61.25
CA LYS A 671 8.94 0.58 62.62
C LYS A 671 8.72 2.10 62.71
N LEU A 672 9.30 2.87 61.77
CA LEU A 672 9.11 4.32 61.73
C LEU A 672 7.65 4.71 61.47
N ALA A 673 6.95 4.01 60.58
CA ALA A 673 5.53 4.27 60.29
C ALA A 673 4.60 3.92 61.45
N ALA A 674 4.92 2.86 62.22
CA ALA A 674 4.16 2.47 63.40
C ALA A 674 4.24 3.50 64.53
N ASN A 675 5.37 4.20 64.67
CA ASN A 675 5.62 5.16 65.74
C ASN A 675 5.11 6.60 65.44
N ARG A 676 4.30 6.82 64.41
CA ARG A 676 3.73 8.14 64.07
C ARG A 676 2.39 8.39 64.77
N GLY A 677 2.22 9.55 65.41
CA GLY A 677 0.93 10.02 65.91
C GLY A 677 0.03 10.57 64.79
N TYR A 678 -1.30 10.46 64.95
CA TYR A 678 -2.30 10.98 64.00
C TYR A 678 -3.16 12.06 64.68
N ALA A 679 -3.43 13.16 63.96
CA ALA A 679 -4.29 14.25 64.43
C ALA A 679 -5.39 14.52 63.38
N SER A 680 -6.63 14.76 63.84
CA SER A 680 -7.75 15.06 62.94
C SER A 680 -7.53 16.38 62.18
N HIS A 681 -7.90 16.42 60.90
CA HIS A 681 -7.93 17.67 60.12
C HIS A 681 -9.01 18.65 60.61
N THR A 682 -10.13 18.15 61.14
CA THR A 682 -11.25 18.98 61.61
C THR A 682 -11.78 18.48 62.96
N ALA A 683 -12.21 19.40 63.82
CA ALA A 683 -12.84 19.06 65.11
C ALA A 683 -14.33 18.70 64.98
N SER A 684 -14.80 18.40 63.76
CA SER A 684 -16.18 18.05 63.42
C SER A 684 -16.25 16.83 62.52
N CYS A 685 -17.37 16.11 62.60
CA CYS A 685 -17.66 14.93 61.81
C CYS A 685 -17.75 15.26 60.32
N CYS A 686 -16.97 14.58 59.49
CA CYS A 686 -16.92 14.85 58.05
C CYS A 686 -18.20 14.49 57.28
N ALA A 687 -19.15 13.78 57.90
CA ALA A 687 -20.43 13.40 57.29
C ALA A 687 -21.58 14.32 57.71
N CYS A 688 -21.76 14.59 59.00
CA CYS A 688 -22.86 15.44 59.49
C CYS A 688 -22.43 16.87 59.81
N ASN A 689 -21.13 17.20 59.72
CA ASN A 689 -20.52 18.49 60.06
C ASN A 689 -20.76 18.98 61.51
N LYS A 690 -21.39 18.18 62.39
CA LYS A 690 -21.51 18.48 63.81
C LYS A 690 -20.13 18.38 64.50
N SER A 691 -19.88 19.27 65.45
CA SER A 691 -18.67 19.25 66.27
C SER A 691 -18.61 17.98 67.11
N PHE A 692 -17.43 17.38 67.24
CA PHE A 692 -17.25 16.29 68.20
C PHE A 692 -17.38 16.81 69.64
N ALA A 693 -17.17 18.11 69.90
CA ALA A 693 -17.21 18.67 71.24
C ALA A 693 -18.61 18.88 71.84
N THR A 694 -19.69 18.73 71.05
CA THR A 694 -21.07 18.83 71.53
C THR A 694 -21.55 17.48 72.05
N GLY A 695 -22.00 17.43 73.32
CA GLY A 695 -22.19 16.22 74.14
C GLY A 695 -23.26 15.20 73.74
N GLU A 696 -23.50 14.96 72.45
CA GLU A 696 -24.17 13.76 71.96
C GLU A 696 -23.11 12.64 71.86
N LEU A 697 -23.29 11.57 72.64
CA LEU A 697 -22.31 10.49 72.88
C LEU A 697 -22.22 9.50 71.69
N ASP A 698 -21.57 9.89 70.61
CA ASP A 698 -21.29 9.00 69.48
C ASP A 698 -19.80 8.61 69.41
N ASP A 699 -19.52 7.30 69.27
CA ASP A 699 -18.17 6.76 69.01
C ASP A 699 -17.53 7.47 67.81
N VAL A 700 -16.25 7.88 67.91
CA VAL A 700 -15.53 8.56 66.82
C VAL A 700 -14.53 7.62 66.15
N VAL A 701 -14.62 7.53 64.82
CA VAL A 701 -13.70 6.77 63.97
C VAL A 701 -12.73 7.72 63.28
N MET A 702 -11.42 7.54 63.50
CA MET A 702 -10.37 8.32 62.85
C MET A 702 -9.60 7.46 61.85
N PHE A 703 -9.53 7.94 60.60
CA PHE A 703 -8.74 7.31 59.56
C PHE A 703 -7.32 7.86 59.50
N ARG A 704 -6.38 7.09 58.93
CA ARG A 704 -4.98 7.53 58.69
C ARG A 704 -4.84 8.69 57.70
N CYS A 705 -5.89 9.00 56.94
CA CYS A 705 -6.01 10.23 56.17
C CYS A 705 -6.47 11.43 57.03
N CYS A 706 -6.48 11.27 58.35
CA CYS A 706 -6.84 12.28 59.35
C CYS A 706 -8.27 12.84 59.22
N HIS A 707 -9.16 12.14 58.52
CA HIS A 707 -10.60 12.41 58.53
C HIS A 707 -11.28 11.63 59.66
N CYS A 708 -12.18 12.32 60.36
CA CYS A 708 -12.94 11.77 61.48
C CYS A 708 -14.44 11.77 61.21
N TYR A 709 -15.13 10.75 61.70
CA TYR A 709 -16.58 10.57 61.57
C TYR A 709 -17.17 10.05 62.88
N HIS A 710 -18.43 10.37 63.17
CA HIS A 710 -19.21 9.57 64.13
C HIS A 710 -19.45 8.19 63.53
N ARG A 711 -19.38 7.15 64.36
CA ARG A 711 -19.60 5.76 63.96
C ARG A 711 -20.98 5.57 63.33
N THR A 712 -22.00 6.14 63.94
CA THR A 712 -23.40 6.15 63.46
C THR A 712 -23.52 6.77 62.06
N CYS A 713 -22.83 7.90 61.83
CA CYS A 713 -22.80 8.57 60.53
C CYS A 713 -22.03 7.77 59.46
N LEU A 714 -21.01 7.00 59.88
CA LEU A 714 -20.22 6.15 59.00
C LEU A 714 -20.97 4.85 58.61
N GLU A 715 -21.70 4.27 59.57
CA GLU A 715 -22.64 3.16 59.38
C GLU A 715 -23.77 3.54 58.41
N ALA A 716 -24.39 4.70 58.62
CA ALA A 716 -25.46 5.21 57.76
C ALA A 716 -25.00 5.46 56.31
N SER A 717 -23.72 5.80 56.10
CA SER A 717 -23.15 6.07 54.77
C SER A 717 -22.71 4.80 54.01
N ARG A 718 -23.01 3.59 54.53
CA ARG A 718 -22.66 2.28 53.93
C ARG A 718 -21.16 2.14 53.59
N SER A 719 -20.30 2.76 54.40
CA SER A 719 -18.85 2.80 54.19
C SER A 719 -18.10 1.70 54.95
N ALA A 720 -18.71 0.52 55.01
CA ALA A 720 -18.17 -0.69 55.63
C ALA A 720 -18.28 -1.89 54.69
N TYR A 721 -17.30 -2.79 54.74
CA TYR A 721 -17.40 -4.13 54.16
C TYR A 721 -16.98 -5.17 55.20
N VAL A 722 -17.49 -6.39 55.06
CA VAL A 722 -17.13 -7.52 55.91
C VAL A 722 -15.98 -8.26 55.22
N ASP A 723 -14.85 -8.38 55.89
CA ASP A 723 -13.71 -9.15 55.37
C ASP A 723 -13.97 -10.66 55.52
N ALA A 724 -13.20 -11.51 54.83
CA ALA A 724 -13.39 -12.97 54.81
C ALA A 724 -13.37 -13.63 56.21
N GLY A 725 -12.83 -12.95 57.22
CA GLY A 725 -12.84 -13.36 58.63
C GLY A 725 -14.02 -12.83 59.47
N GLY A 726 -15.08 -12.28 58.85
CA GLY A 726 -16.30 -11.83 59.54
C GLY A 726 -16.20 -10.50 60.28
N GLN A 727 -15.08 -9.76 60.14
CA GLN A 727 -14.90 -8.46 60.78
C GLN A 727 -15.28 -7.30 59.85
N VAL A 728 -15.99 -6.31 60.39
CA VAL A 728 -16.38 -5.09 59.67
C VAL A 728 -15.19 -4.14 59.55
N GLN A 729 -14.75 -3.87 58.32
CA GLN A 729 -13.71 -2.89 58.00
C GLN A 729 -14.34 -1.61 57.44
N TRP A 730 -13.92 -0.47 58.01
CA TRP A 730 -14.39 0.86 57.63
C TRP A 730 -13.48 1.49 56.57
N TYR A 731 -14.03 2.29 55.64
CA TYR A 731 -13.24 3.12 54.73
C TYR A 731 -13.69 4.58 54.74
N CYS A 732 -12.77 5.50 54.50
CA CYS A 732 -13.05 6.93 54.56
C CYS A 732 -13.91 7.38 53.37
N PHE A 733 -15.12 7.84 53.65
CA PHE A 733 -16.07 8.33 52.64
C PHE A 733 -15.57 9.56 51.85
N ARG A 734 -14.74 10.42 52.43
CA ARG A 734 -14.18 11.59 51.70
C ARG A 734 -13.10 11.19 50.69
N CYS A 735 -12.32 10.16 51.00
CA CYS A 735 -11.24 9.70 50.13
C CYS A 735 -11.73 8.79 49.00
N PHE A 736 -12.93 8.21 49.12
CA PHE A 736 -13.53 7.28 48.16
C PHE A 736 -14.99 7.68 47.88
N ARG A 737 -15.30 8.16 46.66
CA ARG A 737 -16.66 8.58 46.29
C ARG A 737 -17.60 7.40 46.07
N VAL A 738 -18.89 7.68 46.28
CA VAL A 738 -20.07 6.81 46.16
C VAL A 738 -20.00 5.90 44.93
N GLY A 739 -20.20 4.59 45.14
CA GLY A 739 -20.47 3.62 44.06
C GLY A 739 -19.28 2.79 43.56
N LYS A 740 -18.04 3.02 44.02
CA LYS A 740 -16.91 2.13 43.74
C LYS A 740 -16.34 1.55 45.03
N LYS A 741 -16.38 0.21 45.18
CA LYS A 741 -15.64 -0.48 46.26
C LYS A 741 -14.15 -0.11 46.13
N PRO A 742 -13.42 0.12 47.24
CA PRO A 742 -11.97 0.14 47.16
C PRO A 742 -11.50 -1.23 46.63
N PRO A 743 -10.54 -1.29 45.70
CA PRO A 743 -10.00 -2.57 45.23
C PRO A 743 -9.46 -3.36 46.43
N ALA A 744 -9.54 -4.70 46.37
CA ALA A 744 -9.08 -5.57 47.45
C ALA A 744 -7.67 -5.14 47.91
N GLY A 745 -7.57 -4.78 49.18
CA GLY A 745 -6.32 -4.32 49.78
C GLY A 745 -5.96 -2.85 49.60
N PHE A 746 -6.79 -1.91 49.14
CA PHE A 746 -6.37 -0.51 48.92
C PHE A 746 -6.07 0.32 50.19
N SER A 747 -4.89 0.95 50.22
CA SER A 747 -4.59 2.16 51.01
C SER A 747 -3.88 3.14 50.08
N LYS A 748 -4.52 4.28 49.78
CA LYS A 748 -3.86 5.36 49.05
C LYS A 748 -2.69 5.88 49.88
N ARG A 749 -1.56 6.13 49.22
CA ARG A 749 -0.42 6.87 49.78
C ARG A 749 -0.94 8.13 50.45
N VAL A 750 -0.47 8.43 51.65
CA VAL A 750 -0.50 9.81 52.17
C VAL A 750 0.20 10.63 51.09
N ALA A 751 -0.57 11.46 50.40
CA ALA A 751 -0.02 12.48 49.54
C ALA A 751 0.75 13.42 50.45
N ASP A 752 2.07 13.46 50.31
CA ASP A 752 2.85 14.61 50.72
C ASP A 752 2.22 15.83 50.00
N THR A 753 1.69 16.77 50.78
CA THR A 753 1.29 18.07 50.23
C THR A 753 2.53 18.84 49.80
N PRO A 754 2.39 19.74 48.81
CA PRO A 754 3.45 20.05 47.86
C PRO A 754 4.47 21.03 48.43
N ARG A 755 5.76 20.73 48.20
CA ARG A 755 6.78 21.76 48.06
C ARG A 755 7.47 21.58 46.73
N THR A 756 7.19 22.54 45.86
CA THR A 756 7.98 23.00 44.73
C THR A 756 9.49 22.74 44.89
N LEU A 757 10.08 21.98 43.96
CA LEU A 757 11.37 22.26 43.33
C LEU A 757 11.71 21.17 42.30
N GLY A 758 12.01 21.61 41.07
CA GLY A 758 12.95 20.92 40.20
C GLY A 758 12.41 19.74 39.38
N SER A 759 11.99 20.05 38.16
CA SER A 759 12.05 19.12 37.03
C SER A 759 13.45 18.53 36.88
N SER A 760 13.57 17.21 36.90
CA SER A 760 14.55 16.52 36.06
C SER A 760 13.99 15.18 35.63
N SER A 761 13.85 15.10 34.31
CA SER A 761 13.75 13.89 33.51
C SER A 761 14.87 12.93 33.89
N GLU A 762 14.53 11.68 34.20
CA GLU A 762 15.18 10.46 33.70
C GLU A 762 14.53 9.23 34.36
N LYS A 763 13.83 8.41 33.56
CA LYS A 763 13.44 7.06 33.96
C LYS A 763 14.59 6.12 33.56
N PRO A 764 15.08 5.25 34.44
CA PRO A 764 15.92 4.14 34.02
C PRO A 764 15.07 3.19 33.15
N GLN A 765 15.60 2.83 31.98
CA GLN A 765 15.06 1.76 31.14
C GLN A 765 15.05 0.44 31.93
N GLU A 766 13.86 -0.11 32.15
CA GLU A 766 13.71 -1.49 32.62
C GLU A 766 14.04 -2.45 31.47
N LEU A 767 15.18 -3.12 31.57
CA LEU A 767 15.48 -4.36 30.86
C LEU A 767 14.47 -5.42 31.32
N ARG A 768 13.48 -5.72 30.47
CA ARG A 768 12.60 -6.87 30.64
C ARG A 768 13.36 -8.16 30.33
N LEU A 769 13.90 -8.79 31.37
CA LEU A 769 14.21 -10.21 31.34
C LEU A 769 12.91 -10.97 31.64
N ASN A 770 12.42 -11.70 30.64
CA ASN A 770 11.39 -12.71 30.81
C ASN A 770 11.88 -13.75 31.83
N ARG A 771 11.12 -13.93 32.92
CA ARG A 771 11.33 -15.03 33.86
C ARG A 771 9.99 -15.69 34.15
N GLU A 772 9.88 -16.94 33.71
CA GLU A 772 8.83 -17.88 34.11
C GLU A 772 8.98 -18.29 35.59
N PRO A 773 7.88 -18.70 36.25
CA PRO A 773 7.84 -18.96 37.68
C PRO A 773 8.60 -20.26 38.00
N ARG A 774 9.70 -20.14 38.75
CA ARG A 774 10.39 -21.31 39.31
C ARG A 774 9.68 -21.73 40.59
N THR A 775 9.29 -23.00 40.60
CA THR A 775 8.89 -23.83 41.74
C THR A 775 9.66 -23.51 43.02
N GLU A 776 8.89 -23.42 44.11
CA GLU A 776 9.27 -23.14 45.48
C GLU A 776 10.43 -24.03 45.98
N GLY A 777 11.67 -23.54 45.83
CA GLY A 777 12.72 -23.84 46.81
C GLY A 777 12.42 -23.07 48.09
N PRO A 778 12.88 -23.51 49.28
CA PRO A 778 12.58 -22.82 50.52
C PRO A 778 13.11 -21.38 50.39
N MET A 779 12.16 -20.45 50.26
CA MET A 779 12.37 -19.02 50.47
C MET A 779 13.33 -18.89 51.65
N PRO A 780 14.35 -18.00 51.63
CA PRO A 780 15.18 -17.79 52.80
C PRO A 780 14.24 -17.45 53.95
N LEU A 781 14.00 -18.46 54.79
CA LEU A 781 12.97 -18.42 55.80
C LEU A 781 13.43 -17.34 56.73
N LEU A 782 12.67 -16.24 56.73
CA LEU A 782 12.79 -15.20 57.73
C LEU A 782 12.99 -15.90 59.06
N ASN A 783 14.11 -15.61 59.73
CA ASN A 783 14.41 -16.32 60.95
C ASN A 783 13.25 -16.07 61.95
N ALA A 784 13.06 -16.98 62.91
CA ALA A 784 11.91 -16.89 63.82
C ALA A 784 11.80 -15.53 64.53
N CYS A 785 12.94 -14.86 64.77
CA CYS A 785 13.00 -13.50 65.33
C CYS A 785 12.51 -12.41 64.35
N GLN A 786 12.80 -12.53 63.05
CA GLN A 786 12.30 -11.61 62.02
C GLN A 786 10.80 -11.78 61.82
N LEU A 787 10.30 -13.02 61.78
CA LEU A 787 8.86 -13.29 61.73
C LEU A 787 8.14 -12.74 62.97
N SER A 788 8.67 -12.96 64.16
CA SER A 788 8.08 -12.45 65.40
C SER A 788 8.10 -10.92 65.47
N ALA A 789 9.15 -10.26 64.98
CA ALA A 789 9.22 -8.80 64.91
C ALA A 789 8.20 -8.21 63.91
N ILE A 790 7.99 -8.87 62.76
CA ILE A 790 6.96 -8.49 61.79
C ILE A 790 5.57 -8.63 62.41
N ASP A 791 5.30 -9.77 63.05
CA ASP A 791 3.99 -10.02 63.68
C ASP A 791 3.74 -9.09 64.87
N TYR A 792 4.76 -8.74 65.64
CA TYR A 792 4.67 -7.72 66.68
C TYR A 792 4.28 -6.35 66.11
N LEU A 793 4.96 -5.89 65.05
CA LEU A 793 4.63 -4.63 64.38
C LEU A 793 3.22 -4.65 63.75
N ARG A 794 2.80 -5.79 63.18
CA ARG A 794 1.44 -6.00 62.66
C ARG A 794 0.39 -5.91 63.76
N ASN A 795 0.66 -6.47 64.94
CA ASN A 795 -0.23 -6.42 66.08
C ASN A 795 -0.39 -4.99 66.64
N CYS A 796 0.70 -4.22 66.74
CA CYS A 796 0.63 -2.80 67.11
C CYS A 796 -0.22 -1.97 66.15
N GLN A 797 -0.29 -2.35 64.88
CA GLN A 797 -1.03 -1.64 63.83
C GLN A 797 -2.51 -2.04 63.70
N ARG A 798 -2.98 -3.08 64.42
CA ARG A 798 -4.36 -3.61 64.33
C ARG A 798 -5.31 -3.15 65.44
N THR A 799 -4.83 -2.39 66.45
CA THR A 799 -5.58 -1.82 67.59
C THR A 799 -6.79 -2.60 68.12
N LYS A 800 -6.64 -3.22 69.30
CA LYS A 800 -7.72 -3.38 70.29
C LYS A 800 -7.44 -2.45 71.49
N PRO A 801 -8.46 -1.97 72.24
CA PRO A 801 -8.39 -0.70 72.98
C PRO A 801 -7.76 -0.74 74.39
N ASN A 802 -7.35 -1.87 74.95
CA ASN A 802 -7.32 -2.00 76.42
C ASN A 802 -5.96 -2.16 77.13
N THR A 803 -4.81 -1.79 76.55
CA THR A 803 -3.52 -2.12 77.21
C THR A 803 -2.43 -1.05 77.25
N LEU A 804 -2.74 0.25 77.13
CA LEU A 804 -1.66 1.26 77.17
C LEU A 804 -1.78 2.50 78.05
N PHE A 805 -2.84 2.72 78.86
CA PHE A 805 -2.83 3.85 79.78
C PHE A 805 -3.60 3.59 81.09
N THR A 806 -3.04 2.79 82.01
CA THR A 806 -3.48 2.76 83.42
C THR A 806 -2.34 2.76 84.43
N SER A 807 -1.13 3.15 84.06
CA SER A 807 -0.03 3.22 85.03
C SER A 807 0.91 4.39 84.79
N THR A 808 0.43 5.62 85.01
CA THR A 808 1.25 6.76 85.47
C THR A 808 0.32 7.97 85.64
N LEU A 809 -0.04 8.28 86.90
CA LEU A 809 -0.09 9.62 87.50
C LEU A 809 -0.85 9.53 88.84
N GLN A 810 -0.12 9.12 89.87
CA GLN A 810 -0.48 9.42 91.27
C GLN A 810 -0.29 10.93 91.51
N GLY A 811 -1.26 11.59 92.16
CA GLY A 811 -1.13 12.96 92.63
C GLY A 811 -2.47 13.66 92.92
N SER A 812 -2.93 13.56 94.17
CA SER A 812 -4.02 14.36 94.79
C SER A 812 -3.63 15.84 95.02
N PRO A 813 -4.51 16.71 95.55
CA PRO A 813 -5.91 17.02 95.22
C PRO A 813 -6.11 18.54 94.97
N SER A 814 -7.24 18.97 94.38
CA SER A 814 -8.10 20.08 94.87
C SER A 814 -8.96 20.75 93.78
N THR A 815 -10.14 21.16 94.26
CA THR A 815 -11.09 22.17 93.76
C THR A 815 -11.84 21.92 92.44
N HIS A 816 -13.07 21.42 92.63
CA HIS A 816 -14.20 21.57 91.73
C HIS A 816 -14.40 23.02 91.26
N VAL A 817 -14.39 23.23 89.94
CA VAL A 817 -15.34 24.12 89.25
C VAL A 817 -15.75 23.45 87.94
N LEU A 818 -17.03 23.11 87.82
CA LEU A 818 -17.66 22.65 86.59
C LEU A 818 -17.49 23.70 85.48
N ARG A 819 -16.85 23.34 84.36
CA ARG A 819 -17.24 23.77 83.00
C ARG A 819 -16.41 23.06 81.92
N LYS A 820 -17.13 22.25 81.11
CA LYS A 820 -16.75 21.56 79.86
C LYS A 820 -15.71 20.44 80.00
N SER A 821 -16.20 19.22 80.25
CA SER A 821 -15.45 17.97 80.09
C SER A 821 -14.94 17.85 78.65
N SER A 822 -13.61 17.76 78.48
CA SER A 822 -13.03 17.40 77.19
C SER A 822 -13.35 15.93 76.90
N LEU A 823 -13.58 15.59 75.64
CA LEU A 823 -13.95 14.23 75.22
C LEU A 823 -12.93 13.16 75.63
N LEU A 824 -11.67 13.57 75.86
CA LEU A 824 -10.54 12.71 76.20
C LEU A 824 -10.40 12.38 77.70
N SER A 825 -11.22 12.98 78.57
CA SER A 825 -11.18 12.72 80.02
C SER A 825 -12.25 11.72 80.47
N ARG A 826 -12.69 10.84 79.57
CA ARG A 826 -13.76 9.85 79.78
C ARG A 826 -13.24 8.44 79.50
N ASP A 827 -13.26 7.59 80.53
CA ASP A 827 -12.77 6.21 80.49
C ASP A 827 -13.58 5.29 79.56
N ASP A 828 -14.75 5.73 79.10
CA ASP A 828 -15.69 5.02 78.24
C ASP A 828 -15.57 5.36 76.74
N LEU A 829 -14.68 6.28 76.35
CA LEU A 829 -14.50 6.67 74.95
C LEU A 829 -13.70 5.62 74.15
N LYS A 830 -14.32 4.99 73.14
CA LYS A 830 -13.65 4.05 72.23
C LYS A 830 -13.22 4.75 70.94
N LEU A 831 -11.93 5.05 70.83
CA LEU A 831 -11.33 5.58 69.60
C LEU A 831 -10.89 4.43 68.69
N HIS A 832 -11.56 4.29 67.54
CA HIS A 832 -11.23 3.26 66.55
C HIS A 832 -10.32 3.84 65.45
N LEU A 833 -9.07 3.37 65.40
CA LEU A 833 -8.13 3.66 64.32
C LEU A 833 -8.29 2.64 63.19
N SER A 834 -8.36 3.10 61.94
CA SER A 834 -8.33 2.16 60.81
C SER A 834 -6.95 1.44 60.74
N PRO A 835 -6.91 0.12 60.50
CA PRO A 835 -5.67 -0.65 60.50
C PRO A 835 -4.65 -0.11 59.47
N ALA A 836 -3.36 -0.32 59.74
CA ALA A 836 -2.35 -0.12 58.71
C ALA A 836 -2.55 -1.10 57.57
N ARG A 837 -2.22 -0.67 56.36
CA ARG A 837 -1.84 -1.63 55.32
C ARG A 837 -0.57 -2.35 55.78
N ILE A 838 -0.66 -3.66 55.95
CA ILE A 838 0.49 -4.55 55.75
C ILE A 838 0.66 -4.58 54.24
N THR A 839 1.80 -4.13 53.73
CA THR A 839 2.15 -4.34 52.31
C THR A 839 2.34 -5.84 52.09
N ALA A 840 1.27 -6.55 51.78
CA ALA A 840 1.36 -7.78 50.99
C ALA A 840 1.35 -7.34 49.52
N SER A 841 2.47 -6.76 49.09
CA SER A 841 2.78 -6.50 47.67
C SER A 841 4.29 -6.27 47.53
N VAL A 842 5.07 -7.25 47.97
CA VAL A 842 6.39 -7.62 47.42
C VAL A 842 6.55 -9.15 47.52
N PHE A 843 5.47 -9.86 47.22
CA PHE A 843 5.50 -11.27 46.85
C PHE A 843 4.59 -11.43 45.62
N ASP A 844 4.85 -10.60 44.62
CA ASP A 844 4.75 -11.03 43.23
C ASP A 844 6.21 -11.08 42.78
N VAL A 845 6.75 -12.31 42.80
CA VAL A 845 8.02 -12.68 42.17
C VAL A 845 7.80 -12.82 40.68
#